data_AF-A0A7V0Z108-F1
#
_entry.id   AF-A0A7V0Z108-F1
#
_cell.length_a   1.000
_cell.length_b   1.000
_cell.length_c   1.000
_cell.angle_alpha   90.00
_cell.angle_beta   90.00
_cell.angle_gamma   90.00
#
_symmetry.space_group_name_H-M   'P 1'
#
loop_
_entity.id
_entity.type
_entity.pdbx_description
1 polymer ?
#
loop_
_entity_poly.entity_id
_entity_poly.type
_entity_poly.pdbx_seq_one_letter_code
_entity_poly.pdbx_strand_id
1 'polypeptide(L)'
;MKKAILILGIILLVLLYYLGLFSKQDTLPLSSDFFSARTYTERESTLDLKEIGFIKKRASEPLPLTRKELEALYQTQLDRGVKNLPTVSLALLRKAKEARERGEIEKAQEWTTYAMKISPALSQPHVEMAKIYWKKNPFHLHQVFSEILKAQLKKFHDYPSLLRLTYHGLYLLSNAILMSFILFGIMILIKYLPLYFYDLRKNLTQELRSLLLNGLKVFVLFLPIFLRFDLLWSLFFWATLLWGYVPHREKKLIIFFLIVTTYFPFFLKSSSSFLNTPNSEILLEMNEANHGNWTRATEEKLRAWIRTQPNDSEVLFTLGLIAKKQGQYAQAEEYYRKAIEYQPRFSQAFSNLGNVYLAQKQIPSAISAYQQAIQIDPHKGAYYYNLSRAYSQETFLSGKIDRTFQKARELDPALIDFHSMVVDSPHMNRFVIDESLSTRTLWERCLHQFMGKEGFLYLLFKAWFEKVPSVIPFLAPILFLTFLIGFSRYARARRFLTRCPMCGSPTHRFYLETQKQEFVCFNCYRIFVQKEKLHPKIMEKKSLQAKAFQKEEQVTRTFLSYLFTGFGYLWRGQSFKGLLLLFLFFIFILRFLFWSGLIPDTRLQPQSSPLLATLWGGLFLVFYLLNVWDLRRQKPSFEMETEKD
;
A
#
# COMPACT_ATOMS: atom_id res chain seq x y z
N MET A 1 -14.60 9.53 34.97
CA MET A 1 -13.31 9.04 34.44
C MET A 1 -13.08 7.55 34.71
N LYS A 2 -12.97 7.07 35.95
CA LYS A 2 -12.69 5.63 36.23
C LYS A 2 -13.62 4.65 35.48
N LYS A 3 -14.93 4.93 35.43
CA LYS A 3 -15.91 4.13 34.66
C LYS A 3 -15.75 4.22 33.14
N ALA A 4 -15.35 5.38 32.61
CA ALA A 4 -15.10 5.56 31.18
C ALA A 4 -13.79 4.89 30.73
N ILE A 5 -12.78 4.86 31.61
CA ILE A 5 -11.52 4.14 31.40
C ILE A 5 -11.76 2.63 31.42
N LEU A 6 -12.62 2.15 32.32
CA LEU A 6 -13.03 0.75 32.35
C LEU A 6 -13.77 0.36 31.06
N ILE A 7 -14.73 1.18 30.61
CA ILE A 7 -15.47 0.93 29.37
C ILE A 7 -14.54 1.01 28.15
N LEU A 8 -13.63 1.98 28.08
CA LEU A 8 -12.66 2.11 27.00
C LEU A 8 -11.66 0.93 27.02
N GLY A 9 -11.26 0.47 28.21
CA GLY A 9 -10.43 -0.71 28.41
C GLY A 9 -11.14 -1.98 27.95
N ILE A 10 -12.41 -2.17 28.30
CA ILE A 10 -13.23 -3.30 27.84
C ILE A 10 -13.43 -3.24 26.32
N ILE A 11 -13.75 -2.08 25.76
CA ILE A 11 -13.88 -1.91 24.30
C ILE A 11 -12.55 -2.22 23.61
N LEU A 12 -11.42 -1.72 24.13
CA LEU A 12 -10.10 -2.01 23.60
C LEU A 12 -9.77 -3.50 23.71
N LEU A 13 -10.10 -4.15 24.83
CA LEU A 13 -9.83 -5.57 25.07
C LEU A 13 -10.71 -6.47 24.18
N VAL A 14 -11.96 -6.08 23.95
CA VAL A 14 -12.86 -6.70 22.96
C VAL A 14 -12.33 -6.46 21.54
N LEU A 15 -11.84 -5.26 21.21
CA LEU A 15 -11.25 -4.97 19.91
C LEU A 15 -9.97 -5.78 19.67
N LEU A 16 -9.11 -5.91 20.69
CA LEU A 16 -7.89 -6.72 20.65
C LEU A 16 -8.22 -8.23 20.54
N TYR A 17 -9.30 -8.67 21.20
CA TYR A 17 -9.83 -10.03 21.07
C TYR A 17 -10.33 -10.31 19.64
N TYR A 18 -11.13 -9.40 19.06
CA TYR A 18 -11.58 -9.52 17.65
C TYR A 18 -10.45 -9.38 16.63
N LEU A 19 -9.37 -8.68 16.98
CA LEU A 19 -8.13 -8.61 16.18
C LEU A 19 -7.25 -9.87 16.35
N GLY A 20 -7.66 -10.87 17.12
CA GLY A 20 -6.99 -12.16 17.23
C GLY A 20 -5.77 -12.21 18.16
N LEU A 21 -5.53 -11.18 18.99
CA LEU A 21 -4.36 -11.11 19.88
C LEU A 21 -4.42 -12.06 21.09
N PHE A 22 -5.59 -12.64 21.39
CA PHE A 22 -5.80 -13.48 22.58
C PHE A 22 -6.37 -14.89 22.29
N SER A 23 -6.63 -15.25 21.02
CA SER A 23 -7.07 -16.60 20.67
C SER A 23 -5.87 -17.49 20.33
N LYS A 24 -5.76 -18.66 20.99
CA LYS A 24 -4.86 -19.73 20.55
C LYS A 24 -5.20 -20.14 19.11
N GLN A 25 -4.14 -20.41 18.36
CA GLN A 25 -3.96 -20.41 16.90
C GLN A 25 -4.92 -21.22 16.00
N ASP A 26 -5.99 -21.84 16.47
CA ASP A 26 -6.62 -22.93 15.69
C ASP A 26 -7.97 -22.63 15.05
N THR A 27 -8.55 -21.44 15.21
CA THR A 27 -9.89 -21.15 14.65
C THR A 27 -10.05 -19.79 13.96
N LEU A 28 -8.96 -19.08 13.69
CA LEU A 28 -8.99 -17.96 12.75
C LEU A 28 -8.45 -18.43 11.39
N PRO A 29 -9.13 -18.14 10.26
CA PRO A 29 -8.62 -18.41 8.91
C PRO A 29 -7.46 -17.46 8.53
N LEU A 30 -6.87 -16.78 9.52
CA LEU A 30 -5.62 -16.04 9.47
C LEU A 30 -4.48 -16.84 10.14
N SER A 31 -4.63 -18.18 10.25
CA SER A 31 -3.52 -19.03 10.64
C SER A 31 -2.37 -18.83 9.66
N SER A 32 -1.15 -19.08 10.13
CA SER A 32 0.03 -19.13 9.27
C SER A 32 -0.19 -20.00 8.03
N ASP A 33 -1.18 -20.92 8.07
CA ASP A 33 -1.53 -21.81 6.97
C ASP A 33 -2.34 -21.18 5.84
N PHE A 34 -3.13 -20.14 6.10
CA PHE A 34 -3.88 -19.43 5.04
C PHE A 34 -2.95 -18.57 4.15
N PHE A 35 -1.83 -18.13 4.73
CA PHE A 35 -0.73 -17.46 4.02
C PHE A 35 0.48 -18.38 3.79
N SER A 36 0.41 -19.66 4.19
CA SER A 36 1.42 -20.65 3.82
C SER A 36 1.12 -21.15 2.40
N ALA A 37 1.41 -20.29 1.42
CA ALA A 37 2.12 -20.86 0.27
C ALA A 37 3.35 -21.51 0.88
N ARG A 38 3.35 -22.86 0.98
CA ARG A 38 4.40 -23.66 1.60
C ARG A 38 5.71 -22.91 1.46
N THR A 39 6.18 -22.36 2.57
CA THR A 39 7.52 -21.82 2.63
C THR A 39 8.38 -22.93 2.05
N TYR A 40 9.01 -22.66 0.90
CA TYR A 40 10.19 -23.42 0.53
C TYR A 40 11.10 -23.25 1.73
N THR A 41 11.06 -24.27 2.59
CA THR A 41 11.78 -24.30 3.83
C THR A 41 13.24 -24.03 3.50
N GLU A 42 13.96 -23.45 4.45
CA GLU A 42 15.42 -23.33 4.47
C GLU A 42 16.11 -24.71 4.47
N ARG A 43 15.63 -25.67 3.68
CA ARG A 43 16.44 -26.75 3.19
C ARG A 43 17.38 -26.15 2.18
N GLU A 44 18.66 -26.39 2.38
CA GLU A 44 19.73 -26.25 1.40
C GLU A 44 19.19 -26.60 0.01
N SER A 45 18.73 -25.60 -0.74
CA SER A 45 18.48 -25.77 -2.15
C SER A 45 19.86 -25.78 -2.76
N THR A 46 20.44 -26.97 -2.79
CA THR A 46 21.35 -27.34 -3.88
C THR A 46 20.68 -26.80 -5.14
N LEU A 47 21.30 -25.77 -5.71
CA LEU A 47 20.78 -25.05 -6.86
C LEU A 47 20.67 -26.09 -7.98
N ASP A 48 19.47 -26.66 -8.21
CA ASP A 48 19.35 -27.73 -9.19
C ASP A 48 19.37 -27.15 -10.60
N LEU A 49 20.59 -26.91 -11.08
CA LEU A 49 20.88 -26.39 -12.41
C LEU A 49 20.32 -27.29 -13.52
N LYS A 50 19.91 -28.53 -13.20
CA LYS A 50 19.18 -29.42 -14.13
C LYS A 50 17.73 -29.00 -14.32
N GLU A 51 17.01 -28.58 -13.27
CA GLU A 51 15.64 -28.06 -13.41
C GLU A 51 15.62 -26.72 -14.14
N ILE A 52 16.65 -25.89 -13.90
CA ILE A 52 16.88 -24.64 -14.64
C ILE A 52 17.23 -24.97 -16.10
N GLY A 53 17.63 -26.21 -16.40
CA GLY A 53 17.92 -26.73 -17.72
C GLY A 53 19.27 -26.31 -18.27
N PHE A 54 20.00 -25.39 -17.61
CA PHE A 54 21.15 -24.66 -18.16
C PHE A 54 22.43 -25.47 -18.28
N ILE A 55 22.59 -26.56 -17.52
CA ILE A 55 23.83 -27.35 -17.51
C ILE A 55 23.50 -28.85 -17.49
N LYS A 56 24.12 -29.63 -18.38
CA LYS A 56 24.10 -31.11 -18.37
C LYS A 56 24.89 -31.74 -17.20
N LYS A 57 25.30 -30.97 -16.18
CA LYS A 57 26.15 -31.41 -15.05
C LYS A 57 25.34 -31.54 -13.76
N ARG A 58 25.78 -32.45 -12.87
CA ARG A 58 25.06 -32.90 -11.66
C ARG A 58 24.77 -31.75 -10.69
N ALA A 59 23.67 -31.88 -9.94
CA ALA A 59 23.18 -30.98 -8.89
C ALA A 59 24.15 -30.72 -7.71
N SER A 60 25.37 -31.26 -7.77
CA SER A 60 26.40 -31.22 -6.73
C SER A 60 27.64 -30.39 -7.10
N GLU A 61 27.71 -29.81 -8.31
CA GLU A 61 28.84 -28.98 -8.70
C GLU A 61 28.70 -27.54 -8.14
N PRO A 62 29.80 -26.94 -7.63
CA PRO A 62 29.78 -25.56 -7.15
C PRO A 62 29.38 -24.59 -8.26
N LEU A 63 28.75 -23.47 -7.86
CA LEU A 63 28.40 -22.38 -8.77
C LEU A 63 29.62 -22.04 -9.65
N PRO A 64 29.45 -21.75 -10.97
CA PRO A 64 30.56 -21.27 -11.79
C PRO A 64 31.13 -19.99 -11.16
N LEU A 65 32.38 -20.03 -10.73
CA LEU A 65 33.00 -18.97 -9.94
C LEU A 65 34.12 -18.25 -10.71
N THR A 66 34.64 -18.88 -11.77
CA THR A 66 35.63 -18.24 -12.63
C THR A 66 34.96 -17.34 -13.66
N ARG A 67 35.64 -16.27 -14.05
CA ARG A 67 35.18 -15.34 -15.09
C ARG A 67 34.80 -16.05 -16.39
N LYS A 68 35.57 -17.08 -16.78
CA LYS A 68 35.33 -17.88 -18.00
C LYS A 68 34.04 -18.69 -17.91
N GLU A 69 33.76 -19.32 -16.77
CA GLU A 69 32.54 -20.09 -16.56
C GLU A 69 31.30 -19.20 -16.47
N LEU A 70 31.42 -18.04 -15.81
CA LEU A 70 30.34 -17.05 -15.73
C LEU A 70 30.00 -16.47 -17.10
N GLU A 71 31.01 -16.20 -17.93
CA GLU A 71 30.77 -15.75 -19.30
C GLU A 71 30.13 -16.88 -20.13
N ALA A 72 30.61 -18.12 -20.02
CA ALA A 72 29.98 -19.26 -20.71
C ALA A 72 28.51 -19.47 -20.30
N LEU A 73 28.19 -19.28 -19.01
CA LEU A 73 26.82 -19.30 -18.52
C LEU A 73 25.98 -18.18 -19.13
N TYR A 74 26.52 -16.96 -19.19
CA TYR A 74 25.84 -15.83 -19.81
C TYR A 74 25.60 -16.06 -21.30
N GLN A 75 26.56 -16.63 -22.02
CA GLN A 75 26.37 -17.01 -23.43
C GLN A 75 25.24 -18.04 -23.58
N THR A 76 25.23 -19.08 -22.73
CA THR A 76 24.14 -20.08 -22.72
C THR A 76 22.78 -19.44 -22.44
N GLN A 77 22.74 -18.39 -21.60
CA GLN A 77 21.52 -17.63 -21.30
C GLN A 77 20.98 -16.91 -22.52
N LEU A 78 21.86 -16.27 -23.28
CA LEU A 78 21.51 -15.60 -24.51
C LEU A 78 21.02 -16.60 -25.57
N ASP A 79 21.67 -17.76 -25.71
CA ASP A 79 21.25 -18.81 -26.67
C ASP A 79 19.85 -19.37 -26.38
N ARG A 80 19.42 -19.33 -25.12
CA ARG A 80 18.08 -19.73 -24.69
C ARG A 80 17.04 -18.61 -24.75
N GLY A 81 17.46 -17.37 -25.02
CA GLY A 81 16.57 -16.21 -24.98
C GLY A 81 16.00 -15.92 -23.58
N VAL A 82 16.72 -16.28 -22.52
CA VAL A 82 16.28 -16.03 -21.14
C VAL A 82 16.77 -14.66 -20.67
N LYS A 83 15.86 -13.78 -20.28
CA LYS A 83 16.21 -12.39 -19.92
C LYS A 83 16.79 -12.28 -18.50
N ASN A 84 16.29 -13.06 -17.56
CA ASN A 84 16.76 -13.04 -16.17
C ASN A 84 16.87 -14.46 -15.60
N LEU A 85 17.91 -14.70 -14.79
CA LEU A 85 18.09 -15.91 -13.99
C LEU A 85 18.21 -15.53 -12.50
N PRO A 86 17.08 -15.19 -11.83
CA PRO A 86 17.10 -14.67 -10.47
C PRO A 86 17.83 -15.60 -9.49
N THR A 87 17.63 -16.91 -9.61
CA THR A 87 18.25 -17.92 -8.75
C THR A 87 19.77 -17.88 -8.81
N VAL A 88 20.34 -17.76 -10.01
CA VAL A 88 21.79 -17.66 -10.20
C VAL A 88 22.30 -16.33 -9.67
N SER A 89 21.64 -15.21 -10.03
CA SER A 89 22.03 -13.89 -9.56
C SER A 89 22.02 -13.83 -8.02
N LEU A 90 21.01 -14.38 -7.35
CA LEU A 90 20.94 -14.43 -5.89
C LEU A 90 22.06 -15.29 -5.28
N ALA A 91 22.41 -16.42 -5.90
CA ALA A 91 23.55 -17.22 -5.47
C ALA A 91 24.89 -16.46 -5.59
N LEU A 92 25.09 -15.73 -6.69
CA LEU A 92 26.24 -14.84 -6.85
C LEU A 92 26.29 -13.74 -5.80
N LEU A 93 25.13 -13.15 -5.45
CA LEU A 93 25.07 -12.14 -4.39
C LEU A 93 25.41 -12.70 -3.01
N ARG A 94 25.05 -13.96 -2.70
CA ARG A 94 25.49 -14.61 -1.46
C ARG A 94 27.01 -14.72 -1.41
N LYS A 95 27.63 -15.14 -2.51
CA LYS A 95 29.10 -15.18 -2.63
C LYS A 95 29.73 -13.79 -2.55
N ALA A 96 29.14 -12.79 -3.20
CA ALA A 96 29.58 -11.40 -3.10
C ALA A 96 29.51 -10.89 -1.66
N LYS A 97 28.47 -11.25 -0.92
CA LYS A 97 28.33 -10.93 0.51
C LYS A 97 29.45 -11.57 1.34
N GLU A 98 29.71 -12.87 1.17
CA GLU A 98 30.80 -13.59 1.84
C GLU A 98 32.17 -12.94 1.56
N ALA A 99 32.48 -12.65 0.28
CA ALA A 99 33.72 -11.98 -0.12
C ALA A 99 33.83 -10.57 0.48
N ARG A 100 32.73 -9.79 0.45
CA ARG A 100 32.68 -8.46 1.06
C ARG A 100 32.97 -8.55 2.56
N GLU A 101 32.44 -9.52 3.28
CA GLU A 101 32.68 -9.72 4.71
C GLU A 101 34.14 -10.08 4.99
N ARG A 102 34.77 -10.91 4.15
CA ARG A 102 36.22 -11.23 4.20
C ARG A 102 37.14 -10.09 3.75
N GLY A 103 36.61 -8.99 3.21
CA GLY A 103 37.40 -7.86 2.72
C GLY A 103 37.89 -7.98 1.27
N GLU A 104 37.48 -9.02 0.54
CA GLU A 104 37.79 -9.23 -0.88
C GLU A 104 36.86 -8.36 -1.77
N ILE A 105 37.03 -7.04 -1.71
CA ILE A 105 36.10 -6.06 -2.32
C ILE A 105 36.02 -6.21 -3.86
N GLU A 106 37.14 -6.46 -4.53
CA GLU A 106 37.17 -6.60 -5.99
C GLU A 106 36.39 -7.82 -6.47
N LYS A 107 36.56 -8.98 -5.83
CA LYS A 107 35.79 -10.21 -6.12
C LYS A 107 34.29 -9.99 -5.84
N ALA A 108 33.96 -9.32 -4.75
CA ALA A 108 32.57 -8.98 -4.44
C ALA A 108 31.95 -8.09 -5.53
N GLN A 109 32.71 -7.11 -6.02
CA GLN A 109 32.27 -6.24 -7.11
C GLN A 109 32.09 -7.01 -8.42
N GLU A 110 33.02 -7.91 -8.76
CA GLU A 110 32.93 -8.75 -9.94
C GLU A 110 31.67 -9.63 -9.93
N TRP A 111 31.46 -10.41 -8.88
CA TRP A 111 30.27 -11.28 -8.77
C TRP A 111 28.97 -10.49 -8.78
N THR A 112 28.94 -9.31 -8.16
CA THR A 112 27.77 -8.42 -8.20
C THR A 112 27.51 -7.89 -9.60
N THR A 113 28.56 -7.56 -10.36
CA THR A 113 28.45 -7.10 -11.75
C THR A 113 27.91 -8.22 -12.66
N TYR A 114 28.38 -9.46 -12.48
CA TYR A 114 27.80 -10.61 -13.17
C TYR A 114 26.36 -10.88 -12.76
N ALA A 115 26.02 -10.72 -11.48
CA ALA A 115 24.63 -10.86 -11.03
C ALA A 115 23.70 -9.83 -11.71
N MET A 116 24.16 -8.59 -11.91
CA MET A 116 23.45 -7.56 -12.69
C MET A 116 23.33 -7.92 -14.17
N LYS A 117 24.41 -8.43 -14.77
CA LYS A 117 24.45 -8.84 -16.19
C LYS A 117 23.50 -10.01 -16.47
N ILE A 118 23.47 -11.00 -15.58
CA ILE A 118 22.63 -12.21 -15.66
C ILE A 118 21.15 -11.90 -15.39
N SER A 119 20.86 -10.98 -14.46
CA SER A 119 19.49 -10.55 -14.18
C SER A 119 19.35 -9.03 -14.08
N PRO A 120 19.27 -8.32 -15.21
CA PRO A 120 19.17 -6.86 -15.24
C PRO A 120 17.89 -6.29 -14.60
N ALA A 121 16.85 -7.11 -14.41
CA ALA A 121 15.60 -6.71 -13.76
C ALA A 121 15.68 -6.76 -12.22
N LEU A 122 16.65 -7.48 -11.65
CA LEU A 122 16.75 -7.62 -10.19
C LEU A 122 17.25 -6.33 -9.53
N SER A 123 16.63 -5.97 -8.40
CA SER A 123 17.02 -4.81 -7.60
C SER A 123 18.16 -5.10 -6.62
N GLN A 124 18.30 -6.36 -6.21
CA GLN A 124 19.21 -6.82 -5.17
C GLN A 124 20.69 -6.58 -5.51
N PRO A 125 21.16 -6.81 -6.76
CA PRO A 125 22.55 -6.51 -7.11
C PRO A 125 22.92 -5.04 -6.90
N HIS A 126 22.01 -4.11 -7.17
CA HIS A 126 22.24 -2.68 -6.94
C HIS A 126 22.38 -2.36 -5.44
N VAL A 127 21.60 -3.03 -4.58
CA VAL A 127 21.73 -2.88 -3.12
C VAL A 127 23.08 -3.41 -2.62
N GLU A 128 23.52 -4.57 -3.11
CA GLU A 128 24.84 -5.09 -2.74
C GLU A 128 25.97 -4.21 -3.29
N MET A 129 25.83 -3.66 -4.50
CA MET A 129 26.78 -2.70 -5.06
C MET A 129 26.90 -1.44 -4.20
N ALA A 130 25.78 -0.90 -3.72
CA ALA A 130 25.77 0.22 -2.79
C ALA A 130 26.54 -0.08 -1.48
N LYS A 131 26.40 -1.30 -0.93
CA LYS A 131 27.15 -1.75 0.26
C LYS A 131 28.65 -1.90 -0.03
N ILE A 132 29.01 -2.36 -1.23
CA ILE A 132 30.40 -2.48 -1.68
C ILE A 132 31.03 -1.08 -1.78
N TYR A 133 30.35 -0.12 -2.41
CA TYR A 133 30.82 1.27 -2.47
C TYR A 133 30.97 1.92 -1.10
N TRP A 134 30.00 1.69 -0.20
CA TRP A 134 30.09 2.16 1.18
C TRP A 134 31.34 1.60 1.89
N LYS A 135 31.62 0.31 1.74
CA LYS A 135 32.80 -0.33 2.36
C LYS A 135 34.12 0.13 1.71
N LYS A 136 34.12 0.44 0.41
CA LYS A 136 35.29 0.96 -0.30
C LYS A 136 35.64 2.38 0.14
N ASN A 137 34.65 3.26 0.22
CA ASN A 137 34.82 4.62 0.73
C ASN A 137 33.47 5.22 1.20
N PRO A 138 33.27 5.40 2.52
CA PRO A 138 32.03 5.98 3.07
C PRO A 138 31.75 7.43 2.62
N PHE A 139 32.76 8.16 2.14
CA PHE A 139 32.60 9.56 1.72
C PHE A 139 32.07 9.71 0.29
N HIS A 140 32.03 8.65 -0.52
CA HIS A 140 31.44 8.66 -1.86
C HIS A 140 29.92 8.42 -1.84
N LEU A 141 29.19 9.21 -1.06
CA LEU A 141 27.74 9.09 -0.87
C LEU A 141 26.95 9.17 -2.18
N HIS A 142 27.43 9.94 -3.17
CA HIS A 142 26.76 10.05 -4.47
C HIS A 142 26.64 8.69 -5.20
N GLN A 143 27.69 7.86 -5.17
CA GLN A 143 27.67 6.54 -5.82
C GLN A 143 26.75 5.57 -5.08
N VAL A 144 26.80 5.58 -3.75
CA VAL A 144 25.92 4.76 -2.89
C VAL A 144 24.46 5.13 -3.12
N PHE A 145 24.14 6.43 -3.12
CA PHE A 145 22.78 6.92 -3.33
C PHE A 145 22.27 6.61 -4.74
N SER A 146 23.11 6.75 -5.77
CA SER A 146 22.77 6.41 -7.15
C SER A 146 22.38 4.94 -7.29
N GLU A 147 23.16 4.02 -6.71
CA GLU A 147 22.83 2.58 -6.74
C GLU A 147 21.57 2.24 -5.94
N ILE A 148 21.36 2.89 -4.78
CA ILE A 148 20.11 2.73 -4.03
C ILE A 148 18.92 3.21 -4.86
N LEU A 149 19.03 4.35 -5.54
CA LEU A 149 17.97 4.88 -6.39
C LEU A 149 17.65 3.92 -7.54
N LYS A 150 18.67 3.39 -8.22
CA LYS A 150 18.52 2.34 -9.25
C LYS A 150 17.80 1.11 -8.68
N ALA A 151 18.20 0.64 -7.50
CA ALA A 151 17.55 -0.49 -6.84
C ALA A 151 16.05 -0.23 -6.61
N GLN A 152 15.67 0.96 -6.14
CA GLN A 152 14.26 1.31 -5.94
C GLN A 152 13.52 1.38 -7.28
N LEU A 153 14.08 2.05 -8.28
CA LEU A 153 13.48 2.12 -9.62
C LEU A 153 13.24 0.73 -10.21
N LYS A 154 14.17 -0.22 -10.03
CA LYS A 154 14.01 -1.62 -10.47
C LYS A 154 12.85 -2.32 -9.78
N LYS A 155 12.62 -2.08 -8.49
CA LYS A 155 11.45 -2.64 -7.76
C LYS A 155 10.12 -2.17 -8.33
N PHE A 156 10.04 -0.94 -8.84
CA PHE A 156 8.82 -0.45 -9.49
C PHE A 156 8.59 -1.06 -10.87
N HIS A 157 9.64 -1.52 -11.56
CA HIS A 157 9.53 -2.15 -12.87
C HIS A 157 9.37 -3.68 -12.80
N ASP A 158 9.69 -4.31 -11.66
CA ASP A 158 9.47 -5.74 -11.41
C ASP A 158 8.03 -5.97 -10.92
N TYR A 159 7.23 -6.68 -11.71
CA TYR A 159 5.80 -6.89 -11.45
C TYR A 159 5.53 -7.47 -10.04
N PRO A 160 6.20 -8.55 -9.57
CA PRO A 160 5.97 -9.11 -8.23
C PRO A 160 6.32 -8.12 -7.11
N SER A 161 7.41 -7.37 -7.25
CA SER A 161 7.81 -6.35 -6.28
C SER A 161 6.78 -5.23 -6.18
N LEU A 162 6.30 -4.73 -7.32
CA LEU A 162 5.26 -3.71 -7.37
C LEU A 162 3.94 -4.25 -6.80
N LEU A 163 3.61 -5.53 -7.05
CA LEU A 163 2.35 -6.15 -6.59
C LEU A 163 2.32 -6.18 -5.07
N ARG A 164 3.44 -6.59 -4.45
CA ARG A 164 3.62 -6.58 -3.01
C ARG A 164 3.57 -5.16 -2.43
N LEU A 165 4.23 -4.19 -3.06
CA LEU A 165 4.21 -2.81 -2.60
C LEU A 165 2.78 -2.26 -2.55
N THR A 166 2.01 -2.47 -3.61
CA THR A 166 0.61 -2.06 -3.71
C THR A 166 -0.24 -2.75 -2.65
N TYR A 167 -0.05 -4.06 -2.45
CA TYR A 167 -0.75 -4.84 -1.43
C TYR A 167 -0.52 -4.28 -0.03
N HIS A 168 0.75 -4.09 0.37
CA HIS A 168 1.09 -3.55 1.67
C HIS A 168 0.62 -2.11 1.84
N GLY A 169 0.75 -1.28 0.80
CA GLY A 169 0.31 0.10 0.81
C GLY A 169 -1.20 0.23 1.02
N LEU A 170 -2.00 -0.51 0.26
CA LEU A 170 -3.46 -0.51 0.39
C LEU A 170 -3.91 -1.01 1.76
N TYR A 171 -3.33 -2.10 2.25
CA TYR A 171 -3.65 -2.62 3.57
C TYR A 171 -3.30 -1.62 4.68
N LEU A 172 -2.09 -1.07 4.65
CA LEU A 172 -1.60 -0.13 5.66
C LEU A 172 -2.46 1.13 5.70
N LEU A 173 -2.72 1.71 4.53
CA LEU A 173 -3.49 2.93 4.38
C LEU A 173 -4.95 2.74 4.82
N SER A 174 -5.60 1.67 4.34
CA SER A 174 -6.99 1.37 4.69
C SER A 174 -7.16 1.19 6.20
N ASN A 175 -6.36 0.33 6.84
CA ASN A 175 -6.49 0.07 8.27
C ASN A 175 -6.12 1.30 9.11
N ALA A 176 -5.11 2.08 8.73
CA ALA A 176 -4.76 3.31 9.43
C ALA A 176 -5.89 4.35 9.36
N ILE A 177 -6.50 4.51 8.19
CA ILE A 177 -7.68 5.38 8.00
C ILE A 177 -8.82 4.92 8.93
N LEU A 178 -9.17 3.63 8.88
CA LEU A 178 -10.26 3.06 9.67
C LEU A 178 -10.06 3.27 11.17
N MET A 179 -8.88 2.91 11.69
CA MET A 179 -8.57 3.03 13.13
C MET A 179 -8.58 4.48 13.59
N SER A 180 -8.03 5.40 12.79
CA SER A 180 -8.02 6.82 13.11
C SER A 180 -9.42 7.40 13.21
N PHE A 181 -10.29 7.00 12.28
CA PHE A 181 -11.65 7.49 12.22
C PHE A 181 -12.55 6.91 13.31
N ILE A 182 -12.40 5.63 13.65
CA ILE A 182 -13.09 5.01 14.80
C ILE A 182 -12.74 5.75 16.09
N LEU A 183 -11.44 5.94 16.35
CA LEU A 183 -10.99 6.62 17.56
C LEU A 183 -11.34 8.12 17.58
N PHE A 184 -11.37 8.78 16.41
CA PHE A 184 -11.88 10.15 16.28
C PHE A 184 -13.36 10.24 16.68
N GLY A 185 -14.21 9.32 16.19
CA GLY A 185 -15.62 9.24 16.57
C GLY A 185 -15.81 9.03 18.07
N ILE A 186 -15.06 8.09 18.66
CA ILE A 186 -15.06 7.86 20.12
C ILE A 186 -14.68 9.12 20.89
N MET A 187 -13.67 9.86 20.42
CA MET A 187 -13.25 11.10 21.08
C MET A 187 -14.32 12.20 21.00
N ILE A 188 -14.98 12.39 19.85
CA ILE A 188 -16.12 13.31 19.72
C ILE A 188 -17.23 12.96 20.72
N LEU A 189 -17.56 11.67 20.86
CA LEU A 189 -18.53 11.20 21.85
C LEU A 189 -18.10 11.55 23.27
N ILE A 190 -16.88 11.21 23.69
CA ILE A 190 -16.36 11.49 25.04
C ILE A 190 -16.40 13.00 25.35
N LYS A 191 -16.07 13.84 24.36
CA LYS A 191 -15.97 15.29 24.53
C LYS A 191 -17.34 15.96 24.71
N TYR A 192 -18.30 15.66 23.83
CA TYR A 192 -19.56 16.42 23.74
C TYR A 192 -20.77 15.75 24.37
N LEU A 193 -20.79 14.42 24.50
CA LEU A 193 -21.92 13.71 25.11
C LEU A 193 -22.24 14.17 26.55
N PRO A 194 -21.26 14.53 27.41
CA PRO A 194 -21.57 15.08 28.74
C PRO A 194 -22.33 16.41 28.69
N LEU A 195 -22.16 17.23 27.65
CA LEU A 195 -22.88 18.50 27.50
C LEU A 195 -24.34 18.26 27.14
N TYR A 196 -24.61 17.30 26.26
CA TYR A 196 -25.97 16.88 25.93
C TYR A 196 -26.73 16.42 27.18
N PHE A 197 -26.12 15.55 27.99
CA PHE A 197 -26.77 15.07 29.21
C PHE A 197 -26.94 16.14 30.29
N TYR A 198 -26.04 17.13 30.34
CA TYR A 198 -26.22 18.27 31.23
C TYR A 198 -27.44 19.09 30.83
N ASP A 199 -27.59 19.37 29.53
CA ASP A 199 -28.74 20.11 28.97
C ASP A 199 -30.06 19.35 29.18
N LEU A 200 -30.06 18.04 28.91
CA LEU A 200 -31.21 17.16 29.14
C LEU A 200 -31.64 17.17 30.61
N ARG A 201 -30.68 17.06 31.54
CA ARG A 201 -30.97 17.09 32.99
C ARG A 201 -31.56 18.43 33.42
N LYS A 202 -31.12 19.55 32.83
CA LYS A 202 -31.62 20.88 33.16
C LYS A 202 -33.08 21.06 32.73
N ASN A 203 -33.48 20.44 31.64
CA ASN A 203 -34.82 20.57 31.06
C ASN A 203 -35.82 19.49 31.56
N LEU A 204 -35.37 18.50 32.34
CA LEU A 204 -36.23 17.47 32.96
C LEU A 204 -36.76 17.92 34.34
N THR A 205 -37.98 17.49 34.68
CA THR A 205 -38.65 17.76 35.96
C THR A 205 -37.91 17.16 37.17
N GLN A 206 -38.08 17.76 38.36
CA GLN A 206 -37.33 17.39 39.57
C GLN A 206 -37.59 15.96 40.05
N GLU A 207 -38.69 15.30 39.66
CA GLU A 207 -39.07 13.96 40.15
C GLU A 207 -38.27 12.83 39.51
N LEU A 208 -37.70 13.00 38.31
CA LEU A 208 -37.04 11.94 37.53
C LEU A 208 -35.53 11.75 37.85
N ARG A 209 -35.09 12.08 39.07
CA ARG A 209 -33.84 12.84 39.24
C ARG A 209 -32.48 12.11 39.29
N SER A 210 -32.36 10.79 39.49
CA SER A 210 -31.01 10.19 39.64
C SER A 210 -30.82 8.80 39.04
N LEU A 211 -31.70 7.84 39.34
CA LEU A 211 -31.59 6.46 38.81
C LEU A 211 -32.06 6.38 37.35
N LEU A 212 -33.25 6.91 37.04
CA LEU A 212 -33.78 6.96 35.68
C LEU A 212 -32.88 7.77 34.74
N LEU A 213 -32.27 8.86 35.19
CA LEU A 213 -31.34 9.66 34.38
C LEU A 213 -30.04 8.92 34.05
N ASN A 214 -29.52 8.08 34.95
CA ASN A 214 -28.34 7.27 34.65
C ASN A 214 -28.69 6.09 33.72
N GLY A 215 -29.86 5.48 33.90
CA GLY A 215 -30.42 4.51 32.95
C GLY A 215 -30.65 5.10 31.56
N LEU A 216 -31.23 6.31 31.49
CA LEU A 216 -31.48 7.05 30.25
C LEU A 216 -30.19 7.43 29.52
N LYS A 217 -29.09 7.73 30.25
CA LYS A 217 -27.78 7.97 29.61
C LYS A 217 -27.28 6.76 28.86
N VAL A 218 -27.35 5.60 29.50
CA VAL A 218 -26.96 4.32 28.90
C VAL A 218 -27.93 4.00 27.76
N PHE A 219 -29.22 4.17 27.98
CA PHE A 219 -30.25 3.92 26.96
C PHE A 219 -30.03 4.75 25.69
N VAL A 220 -29.83 6.06 25.79
CA VAL A 220 -29.54 6.92 24.62
C VAL A 220 -28.23 6.50 23.95
N LEU A 221 -27.18 6.20 24.73
CA LEU A 221 -25.87 5.72 24.23
C LEU A 221 -25.95 4.41 23.43
N PHE A 222 -26.85 3.52 23.83
CA PHE A 222 -27.02 2.22 23.18
C PHE A 222 -28.27 2.16 22.31
N LEU A 223 -29.02 3.26 22.15
CA LEU A 223 -30.26 3.31 21.38
C LEU A 223 -30.06 2.83 19.93
N PRO A 224 -29.03 3.28 19.19
CA PRO A 224 -28.77 2.75 17.85
C PRO A 224 -28.56 1.23 17.84
N ILE A 225 -27.87 0.71 18.86
CA ILE A 225 -27.59 -0.73 18.98
C ILE A 225 -28.87 -1.51 19.31
N PHE A 226 -29.72 -1.00 20.21
CA PHE A 226 -31.03 -1.60 20.51
C PHE A 226 -31.97 -1.59 19.30
N LEU A 227 -31.94 -0.51 18.51
CA LEU A 227 -32.69 -0.37 17.26
C LEU A 227 -32.06 -1.16 16.09
N ARG A 228 -30.96 -1.87 16.33
CA ARG A 228 -30.20 -2.64 15.33
C ARG A 228 -29.77 -1.77 14.14
N PHE A 229 -29.48 -0.49 14.38
CA PHE A 229 -28.82 0.36 13.40
C PHE A 229 -27.41 -0.18 13.15
N ASP A 230 -26.99 -0.17 11.89
CA ASP A 230 -25.61 -0.47 11.54
C ASP A 230 -24.67 0.64 12.02
N LEU A 231 -23.36 0.44 11.82
CA LEU A 231 -22.36 1.41 12.28
C LEU A 231 -22.54 2.79 11.61
N LEU A 232 -22.91 2.85 10.34
CA LEU A 232 -23.10 4.13 9.63
C LEU A 232 -24.30 4.92 10.16
N TRP A 233 -25.45 4.28 10.30
CA TRP A 233 -26.66 4.90 10.87
C TRP A 233 -26.49 5.26 12.34
N SER A 234 -25.72 4.47 13.09
CA SER A 234 -25.31 4.80 14.44
C SER A 234 -24.47 6.09 14.46
N LEU A 235 -23.49 6.22 13.56
CA LEU A 235 -22.68 7.44 13.45
C LEU A 235 -23.53 8.66 13.06
N PHE A 236 -24.51 8.51 12.15
CA PHE A 236 -25.46 9.57 11.80
C PHE A 236 -26.35 9.98 12.97
N PHE A 237 -26.84 9.01 13.74
CA PHE A 237 -27.59 9.28 14.97
C PHE A 237 -26.76 10.13 15.95
N TRP A 238 -25.52 9.69 16.24
CA TRP A 238 -24.61 10.39 17.14
C TRP A 238 -24.23 11.79 16.64
N ALA A 239 -23.98 11.92 15.34
CA ALA A 239 -23.66 13.21 14.72
C ALA A 239 -24.84 14.18 14.84
N THR A 240 -26.08 13.72 14.61
CA THR A 240 -27.29 14.53 14.76
C THR A 240 -27.49 14.98 16.20
N LEU A 241 -27.40 14.03 17.15
CA LEU A 241 -27.60 14.28 18.57
C LEU A 241 -26.62 15.33 19.11
N LEU A 242 -25.35 15.22 18.71
CA LEU A 242 -24.29 16.10 19.20
C LEU A 242 -24.11 17.37 18.36
N TRP A 243 -24.81 17.51 17.23
CA TRP A 243 -24.57 18.56 16.25
C TRP A 243 -24.66 19.98 16.83
N GLY A 244 -25.57 20.21 17.77
CA GLY A 244 -25.72 21.51 18.42
C GLY A 244 -24.50 21.92 19.26
N TYR A 245 -23.87 20.96 19.93
CA TYR A 245 -22.79 21.17 20.90
C TYR A 245 -21.41 21.32 20.24
N VAL A 246 -21.20 20.68 19.09
CA VAL A 246 -19.91 20.67 18.37
C VAL A 246 -19.61 22.07 17.76
N PRO A 247 -18.35 22.57 17.83
CA PRO A 247 -17.95 23.82 17.20
C PRO A 247 -17.84 23.71 15.68
N HIS A 248 -17.96 24.83 14.97
CA HIS A 248 -18.03 24.85 13.49
C HIS A 248 -16.82 24.20 12.79
N ARG A 249 -15.61 24.35 13.35
CA ARG A 249 -14.38 23.71 12.79
C ARG A 249 -14.46 22.19 12.84
N GLU A 250 -14.96 21.63 13.94
CA GLU A 250 -15.09 20.18 14.11
C GLU A 250 -16.27 19.61 13.32
N LYS A 251 -17.35 20.38 13.12
CA LYS A 251 -18.46 19.96 12.23
C LYS A 251 -17.98 19.64 10.81
N LYS A 252 -17.07 20.44 10.26
CA LYS A 252 -16.47 20.17 8.94
C LYS A 252 -15.73 18.84 8.91
N LEU A 253 -15.00 18.52 9.99
CA LEU A 253 -14.29 17.24 10.13
C LEU A 253 -15.23 16.07 10.35
N ILE A 254 -16.33 16.24 11.10
CA ILE A 254 -17.36 15.21 11.25
C ILE A 254 -18.02 14.93 9.90
N ILE A 255 -18.35 15.95 9.10
CA ILE A 255 -18.86 15.77 7.73
C ILE A 255 -17.86 14.99 6.89
N PHE A 256 -16.59 15.39 6.91
CA PHE A 256 -15.54 14.68 6.16
C PHE A 256 -15.41 13.22 6.63
N PHE A 257 -15.39 12.96 7.93
CA PHE A 257 -15.39 11.61 8.50
C PHE A 257 -16.59 10.79 8.04
N LEU A 258 -17.80 11.36 8.10
CA LEU A 258 -19.02 10.68 7.65
C LEU A 258 -18.99 10.38 6.15
N ILE A 259 -18.50 11.31 5.31
CA ILE A 259 -18.27 11.09 3.87
C ILE A 259 -17.30 9.92 3.70
N VAL A 260 -16.12 10.00 4.32
CA VAL A 260 -15.12 8.94 4.16
C VAL A 260 -15.70 7.60 4.61
N THR A 261 -16.33 7.49 5.79
CA THR A 261 -16.94 6.24 6.26
C THR A 261 -18.05 5.73 5.33
N THR A 262 -18.80 6.61 4.67
CA THR A 262 -19.83 6.22 3.68
C THR A 262 -19.21 5.59 2.43
N TYR A 263 -18.10 6.14 1.94
CA TYR A 263 -17.43 5.65 0.71
C TYR A 263 -16.31 4.64 0.97
N PHE A 264 -15.83 4.53 2.21
CA PHE A 264 -14.81 3.58 2.63
C PHE A 264 -15.17 2.11 2.31
N PRO A 265 -16.42 1.63 2.43
CA PRO A 265 -16.81 0.30 1.96
C PRO A 265 -16.44 0.03 0.50
N PHE A 266 -16.59 1.01 -0.39
CA PHE A 266 -16.25 0.87 -1.80
C PHE A 266 -14.74 0.74 -1.99
N PHE A 267 -13.97 1.58 -1.30
CA PHE A 267 -12.51 1.49 -1.28
C PHE A 267 -12.03 0.15 -0.72
N LEU A 268 -12.65 -0.35 0.36
CA LEU A 268 -12.36 -1.66 0.92
C LEU A 268 -12.83 -2.81 0.01
N LYS A 269 -13.94 -2.68 -0.73
CA LYS A 269 -14.34 -3.65 -1.75
C LYS A 269 -13.27 -3.82 -2.80
N SER A 270 -12.87 -2.72 -3.43
CA SER A 270 -11.79 -2.70 -4.43
C SER A 270 -10.47 -3.23 -3.87
N SER A 271 -10.09 -2.79 -2.67
CA SER A 271 -8.86 -3.26 -2.02
C SER A 271 -8.95 -4.75 -1.67
N SER A 272 -10.04 -5.21 -1.05
CA SER A 272 -10.20 -6.61 -0.66
C SER A 272 -10.17 -7.57 -1.83
N SER A 273 -10.78 -7.21 -2.97
CA SER A 273 -10.74 -8.02 -4.18
C SER A 273 -9.32 -8.18 -4.70
N PHE A 274 -8.50 -7.14 -4.53
CA PHE A 274 -7.08 -7.17 -4.86
C PHE A 274 -6.25 -7.98 -3.84
N LEU A 275 -6.72 -8.12 -2.60
CA LEU A 275 -6.01 -8.84 -1.53
C LEU A 275 -6.40 -10.34 -1.43
N ASN A 276 -7.53 -10.74 -2.01
CA ASN A 276 -8.13 -12.10 -1.95
C ASN A 276 -7.67 -13.01 -3.09
N THR A 277 -6.38 -13.04 -3.37
CA THR A 277 -5.89 -13.45 -4.69
C THR A 277 -5.22 -14.83 -4.69
N PRO A 278 -5.90 -15.94 -4.33
CA PRO A 278 -5.52 -17.25 -4.85
C PRO A 278 -5.51 -17.33 -6.40
N ASN A 279 -5.91 -16.28 -7.14
CA ASN A 279 -5.86 -16.19 -8.61
C ASN A 279 -4.65 -15.39 -9.17
N SER A 280 -3.71 -14.98 -8.31
CA SER A 280 -2.48 -14.25 -8.70
C SER A 280 -1.43 -15.17 -9.34
N GLU A 281 -1.64 -16.49 -9.22
CA GLU A 281 -0.73 -17.51 -9.68
C GLU A 281 -0.43 -17.32 -11.16
N ILE A 282 -1.46 -17.20 -12.01
CA ILE A 282 -1.25 -17.10 -13.45
C ILE A 282 -0.45 -15.86 -13.86
N LEU A 283 -0.65 -14.71 -13.21
CA LEU A 283 0.09 -13.47 -13.53
C LEU A 283 1.55 -13.55 -13.12
N LEU A 284 1.84 -14.22 -11.99
CA LEU A 284 3.20 -14.48 -11.56
C LEU A 284 3.89 -15.49 -12.48
N GLU A 285 3.20 -16.55 -12.87
CA GLU A 285 3.68 -17.54 -13.84
C GLU A 285 3.94 -16.89 -15.22
N MET A 286 3.03 -16.01 -15.67
CA MET A 286 3.22 -15.24 -16.91
C MET A 286 4.43 -14.32 -16.82
N ASN A 287 4.59 -13.59 -15.71
CA ASN A 287 5.76 -12.73 -15.49
C ASN A 287 7.07 -13.55 -15.51
N GLU A 288 7.09 -14.70 -14.86
CA GLU A 288 8.23 -15.61 -14.84
C GLU A 288 8.57 -16.13 -16.24
N ALA A 289 7.58 -16.57 -17.02
CA ALA A 289 7.79 -17.02 -18.40
C ALA A 289 8.24 -15.90 -19.36
N ASN A 290 7.71 -14.68 -19.21
CA ASN A 290 8.02 -13.56 -20.09
C ASN A 290 9.39 -12.92 -19.79
N HIS A 291 9.79 -12.86 -18.51
CA HIS A 291 10.97 -12.11 -18.08
C HIS A 291 12.05 -12.94 -17.38
N GLY A 292 11.74 -14.14 -16.91
CA GLY A 292 12.67 -15.03 -16.21
C GLY A 292 12.97 -16.30 -16.99
N ASN A 293 13.51 -17.28 -16.26
CA ASN A 293 13.45 -18.67 -16.65
C ASN A 293 12.18 -19.27 -16.05
N TRP A 294 11.46 -20.07 -16.82
CA TRP A 294 10.25 -20.74 -16.35
C TRP A 294 10.55 -22.18 -15.98
N THR A 295 9.74 -22.70 -15.05
CA THR A 295 9.79 -24.11 -14.67
C THR A 295 8.77 -24.91 -15.48
N ARG A 296 8.89 -26.24 -15.44
CA ARG A 296 7.84 -27.13 -15.96
C ARG A 296 6.49 -26.88 -15.26
N ALA A 297 6.51 -26.60 -13.96
CA ALA A 297 5.30 -26.29 -13.20
C ALA A 297 4.61 -25.00 -13.69
N THR A 298 5.39 -23.96 -14.02
CA THR A 298 4.89 -22.72 -14.65
C THR A 298 4.13 -23.03 -15.93
N GLU A 299 4.72 -23.85 -16.81
CA GLU A 299 4.09 -24.23 -18.07
C GLU A 299 2.82 -25.07 -17.86
N GLU A 300 2.83 -26.03 -16.94
CA GLU A 300 1.68 -26.87 -16.62
C GLU A 300 0.49 -26.04 -16.09
N LYS A 301 0.75 -25.05 -15.23
CA LYS A 301 -0.28 -24.11 -14.75
C LYS A 301 -0.84 -23.25 -15.86
N LEU A 302 0.00 -22.71 -16.75
CA LEU A 302 -0.44 -21.94 -17.92
C LEU A 302 -1.30 -22.79 -18.87
N ARG A 303 -0.92 -24.05 -19.10
CA ARG A 303 -1.71 -25.00 -19.91
C ARG A 303 -3.03 -25.35 -19.24
N ALA A 304 -3.05 -25.57 -17.92
CA ALA A 304 -4.27 -25.84 -17.17
C ALA A 304 -5.24 -24.66 -17.24
N TRP A 305 -4.74 -23.43 -17.16
CA TRP A 305 -5.54 -22.22 -17.33
C TRP A 305 -6.24 -22.16 -18.70
N ILE A 306 -5.50 -22.39 -19.79
CA ILE A 306 -6.07 -22.39 -21.14
C ILE A 306 -7.15 -23.46 -21.35
N ARG A 307 -7.06 -24.61 -20.65
CA ARG A 307 -8.16 -25.59 -20.69
C ARG A 307 -9.47 -25.04 -20.14
N THR A 308 -9.40 -24.12 -19.18
CA THR A 308 -10.59 -23.47 -18.59
C THR A 308 -10.99 -22.19 -19.31
N GLN A 309 -10.03 -21.48 -19.89
CA GLN A 309 -10.21 -20.18 -20.56
C GLN A 309 -9.47 -20.20 -21.91
N PRO A 310 -10.05 -20.84 -22.93
CA PRO A 310 -9.34 -21.10 -24.20
C PRO A 310 -9.10 -19.86 -25.05
N ASN A 311 -9.81 -18.76 -24.77
CA ASN A 311 -9.75 -17.49 -25.51
C ASN A 311 -8.79 -16.45 -24.90
N ASP A 312 -7.93 -16.86 -23.96
CA ASP A 312 -7.00 -15.96 -23.30
C ASP A 312 -5.74 -15.72 -24.14
N SER A 313 -5.80 -14.71 -25.00
CA SER A 313 -4.75 -14.35 -25.96
C SER A 313 -3.38 -14.16 -25.32
N GLU A 314 -3.29 -13.53 -24.14
CA GLU A 314 -2.00 -13.23 -23.50
C GLU A 314 -1.35 -14.48 -22.88
N VAL A 315 -2.14 -15.40 -22.34
CA VAL A 315 -1.63 -16.69 -21.85
C VAL A 315 -1.23 -17.57 -23.04
N LEU A 316 -2.01 -17.60 -24.12
CA LEU A 316 -1.65 -18.26 -25.38
C LEU A 316 -0.33 -17.71 -25.93
N PHE A 317 -0.17 -16.39 -25.98
CA PHE A 317 1.07 -15.72 -26.38
C PHE A 317 2.25 -16.13 -25.49
N THR A 318 2.05 -16.20 -24.17
CA THR A 318 3.09 -16.63 -23.22
C THR A 318 3.49 -18.10 -23.43
N LEU A 319 2.52 -18.99 -23.68
CA LEU A 319 2.80 -20.39 -24.04
C LEU A 319 3.50 -20.51 -25.39
N GLY A 320 3.15 -19.67 -26.37
CA GLY A 320 3.85 -19.58 -27.65
C GLY A 320 5.33 -19.17 -27.48
N LEU A 321 5.60 -18.23 -26.57
CA LEU A 321 6.96 -17.81 -26.22
C LEU A 321 7.77 -18.95 -25.61
N ILE A 322 7.17 -19.70 -24.68
CA ILE A 322 7.78 -20.89 -24.07
C ILE A 322 8.10 -21.93 -25.16
N ALA A 323 7.11 -22.30 -25.97
CA ALA A 323 7.27 -23.30 -27.02
C ALA A 323 8.35 -22.91 -28.04
N LYS A 324 8.39 -21.63 -28.45
CA LYS A 324 9.42 -21.12 -29.37
C LYS A 324 10.82 -21.25 -28.78
N LYS A 325 11.01 -20.87 -27.50
CA LYS A 325 12.32 -20.95 -26.84
C LYS A 325 12.76 -22.39 -26.61
N GLN A 326 11.81 -23.33 -26.47
CA GLN A 326 12.07 -24.77 -26.44
C GLN A 326 12.35 -25.37 -27.84
N GLY A 327 12.24 -24.59 -28.92
CA GLY A 327 12.40 -25.06 -30.30
C GLY A 327 11.18 -25.78 -30.88
N GLN A 328 10.06 -25.79 -30.18
CA GLN A 328 8.80 -26.42 -30.59
C GLN A 328 8.02 -25.47 -31.52
N TYR A 329 8.58 -25.17 -32.69
CA TYR A 329 8.07 -24.12 -33.58
C TYR A 329 6.63 -24.35 -34.07
N ALA A 330 6.25 -25.59 -34.39
CA ALA A 330 4.88 -25.89 -34.82
C ALA A 330 3.84 -25.60 -33.71
N GLN A 331 4.15 -25.95 -32.47
CA GLN A 331 3.28 -25.64 -31.33
C GLN A 331 3.26 -24.13 -31.03
N ALA A 332 4.42 -23.45 -31.15
CA ALA A 332 4.48 -22.01 -31.00
C ALA A 332 3.62 -21.28 -32.03
N GLU A 333 3.65 -21.73 -33.30
CA GLU A 333 2.80 -21.21 -34.37
C GLU A 333 1.32 -21.34 -34.02
N GLU A 334 0.88 -22.52 -33.57
CA GLU A 334 -0.51 -22.76 -33.18
C GLU A 334 -0.96 -21.79 -32.08
N TYR A 335 -0.15 -21.61 -31.04
CA TYR A 335 -0.46 -20.71 -29.94
C TYR A 335 -0.53 -19.25 -30.38
N TYR A 336 0.41 -18.77 -31.19
CA TYR A 336 0.38 -17.39 -31.68
C TYR A 336 -0.79 -17.14 -32.63
N ARG A 337 -1.13 -18.09 -33.50
CA ARG A 337 -2.29 -17.97 -34.39
C ARG A 337 -3.59 -17.89 -33.60
N LYS A 338 -3.78 -18.72 -32.57
CA LYS A 338 -4.94 -18.62 -31.67
C LYS A 338 -4.97 -17.29 -30.91
N ALA A 339 -3.82 -16.82 -30.40
CA ALA A 339 -3.74 -15.53 -29.72
C ALA A 339 -4.16 -14.36 -30.65
N ILE A 340 -3.77 -14.41 -31.93
CA ILE A 340 -4.15 -13.42 -32.95
C ILE A 340 -5.63 -13.56 -33.32
N GLU A 341 -6.17 -14.77 -33.41
CA GLU A 341 -7.59 -15.01 -33.67
C GLU A 341 -8.48 -14.36 -32.60
N TYR A 342 -8.14 -14.55 -31.32
CA TYR A 342 -8.86 -13.93 -30.21
C TYR A 342 -8.53 -12.45 -30.00
N GLN A 343 -7.36 -11.99 -30.44
CA GLN A 343 -6.96 -10.58 -30.39
C GLN A 343 -6.29 -10.15 -31.71
N PRO A 344 -7.08 -9.72 -32.73
CA PRO A 344 -6.56 -9.41 -34.07
C PRO A 344 -5.59 -8.23 -34.13
N ARG A 345 -5.52 -7.40 -33.07
CA ARG A 345 -4.57 -6.27 -32.95
C ARG A 345 -3.40 -6.58 -32.00
N PHE A 346 -3.02 -7.85 -31.86
CA PHE A 346 -1.92 -8.26 -30.99
C PHE A 346 -0.57 -8.22 -31.72
N SER A 347 0.01 -7.02 -31.85
CA SER A 347 1.26 -6.80 -32.61
C SER A 347 2.44 -7.67 -32.13
N GLN A 348 2.58 -7.88 -30.82
CA GLN A 348 3.62 -8.76 -30.27
C GLN A 348 3.48 -10.20 -30.76
N ALA A 349 2.24 -10.71 -30.86
CA ALA A 349 1.98 -12.06 -31.34
C ALA A 349 2.32 -12.19 -32.83
N PHE A 350 2.01 -11.19 -33.65
CA PHE A 350 2.43 -11.16 -35.06
C PHE A 350 3.95 -11.16 -35.22
N SER A 351 4.68 -10.33 -34.45
CA SER A 351 6.14 -10.30 -34.49
C SER A 351 6.73 -11.66 -34.10
N ASN A 352 6.27 -12.25 -32.99
CA ASN A 352 6.80 -13.55 -32.56
C ASN A 352 6.37 -14.71 -33.47
N LEU A 353 5.21 -14.62 -34.14
CA LEU A 353 4.84 -15.55 -35.21
C LEU A 353 5.80 -15.42 -36.42
N GLY A 354 6.18 -14.18 -36.78
CA GLY A 354 7.23 -13.93 -37.77
C GLY A 354 8.57 -14.59 -37.38
N ASN A 355 8.94 -14.50 -36.10
CA ASN A 355 10.14 -15.18 -35.57
C ASN A 355 10.07 -16.70 -35.74
N VAL A 356 8.89 -17.30 -35.53
CA VAL A 356 8.66 -18.74 -35.73
C VAL A 356 8.76 -19.11 -37.21
N TYR A 357 8.13 -18.34 -38.11
CA TYR A 357 8.24 -18.57 -39.55
C TYR A 357 9.66 -18.44 -40.07
N LEU A 358 10.42 -17.47 -39.56
CA LEU A 358 11.82 -17.29 -39.91
C LEU A 358 12.67 -18.50 -39.46
N ALA A 359 12.40 -19.02 -38.26
CA ALA A 359 13.03 -20.24 -37.76
C ALA A 359 12.73 -21.48 -38.59
N GLN A 360 11.51 -21.55 -39.15
CA GLN A 360 11.06 -22.60 -40.08
C GLN A 360 11.49 -22.33 -41.54
N LYS A 361 12.26 -21.27 -41.82
CA LYS A 361 12.68 -20.82 -43.17
C LYS A 361 11.53 -20.42 -44.10
N GLN A 362 10.37 -20.09 -43.56
CA GLN A 362 9.22 -19.55 -44.29
C GLN A 362 9.33 -18.03 -44.41
N ILE A 363 10.32 -17.56 -45.18
CA ILE A 363 10.70 -16.14 -45.24
C ILE A 363 9.54 -15.22 -45.68
N PRO A 364 8.74 -15.54 -46.72
CA PRO A 364 7.63 -14.68 -47.13
C PRO A 364 6.57 -14.50 -46.04
N SER A 365 6.24 -15.59 -45.32
CA SER A 365 5.31 -15.57 -44.18
C SER A 365 5.86 -14.73 -43.03
N ALA A 366 7.16 -14.83 -42.75
CA ALA A 366 7.82 -14.02 -41.72
C ALA A 366 7.74 -12.52 -42.05
N ILE A 367 8.07 -12.13 -43.29
CA ILE A 367 7.98 -10.74 -43.75
C ILE A 367 6.55 -10.20 -43.61
N SER A 368 5.55 -10.98 -44.05
CA SER A 368 4.14 -10.59 -43.92
C SER A 368 3.74 -10.38 -42.46
N ALA A 369 4.11 -11.31 -41.57
CA ALA A 369 3.81 -11.21 -40.14
C ALA A 369 4.46 -9.98 -39.49
N TYR A 370 5.72 -9.66 -39.80
CA TYR A 370 6.37 -8.44 -39.30
C TYR A 370 5.73 -7.17 -39.85
N GLN A 371 5.32 -7.16 -41.12
CA GLN A 371 4.60 -6.02 -41.69
C GLN A 371 3.26 -5.77 -41.00
N GLN A 372 2.53 -6.83 -40.64
CA GLN A 372 1.30 -6.73 -39.84
C GLN A 372 1.58 -6.17 -38.44
N ALA A 373 2.64 -6.65 -37.76
CA ALA A 373 3.04 -6.10 -36.46
C ALA A 373 3.36 -4.60 -36.53
N ILE A 374 4.08 -4.16 -37.57
CA ILE A 374 4.42 -2.75 -37.82
C ILE A 374 3.17 -1.92 -38.16
N GLN A 375 2.21 -2.47 -38.91
CA GLN A 375 0.96 -1.78 -39.23
C GLN A 375 0.14 -1.52 -37.97
N ILE A 376 0.16 -2.43 -37.00
CA ILE A 376 -0.56 -2.29 -35.73
C ILE A 376 0.17 -1.35 -34.77
N ASP A 377 1.50 -1.47 -34.64
CA ASP A 377 2.34 -0.63 -33.79
C ASP A 377 3.66 -0.25 -34.51
N PRO A 378 3.70 0.92 -35.17
CA PRO A 378 4.85 1.36 -35.98
C PRO A 378 5.99 1.94 -35.14
N HIS A 379 5.88 2.01 -33.81
CA HIS A 379 6.88 2.61 -32.95
C HIS A 379 7.81 1.59 -32.28
N LYS A 380 7.68 0.31 -32.64
CA LYS A 380 8.47 -0.79 -32.07
C LYS A 380 9.71 -1.07 -32.92
N GLY A 381 10.87 -0.62 -32.43
CA GLY A 381 12.16 -0.88 -33.09
C GLY A 381 12.44 -2.36 -33.34
N ALA A 382 12.04 -3.24 -32.41
CA ALA A 382 12.19 -4.69 -32.54
C ALA A 382 11.55 -5.27 -33.82
N TYR A 383 10.42 -4.72 -34.28
CA TYR A 383 9.73 -5.26 -35.45
C TYR A 383 10.50 -4.96 -36.74
N TYR A 384 11.03 -3.74 -36.84
CA TYR A 384 11.88 -3.35 -37.97
C TYR A 384 13.20 -4.10 -37.97
N TYR A 385 13.77 -4.37 -36.79
CA TYR A 385 14.96 -5.22 -36.67
C TYR A 385 14.66 -6.62 -37.17
N ASN A 386 13.61 -7.27 -36.67
CA ASN A 386 13.27 -8.62 -37.10
C ASN A 386 12.94 -8.70 -38.60
N LEU A 387 12.30 -7.66 -39.15
CA LEU A 387 12.07 -7.54 -40.59
C LEU A 387 13.38 -7.40 -41.38
N SER A 388 14.37 -6.64 -40.89
CA SER A 388 15.67 -6.54 -41.54
C SER A 388 16.42 -7.87 -41.52
N ARG A 389 16.28 -8.64 -40.43
CA ARG A 389 16.80 -10.02 -40.34
C ARG A 389 16.12 -10.95 -41.33
N ALA A 390 14.80 -10.85 -41.51
CA ALA A 390 14.08 -11.61 -42.52
C ALA A 390 14.56 -11.26 -43.94
N TYR A 391 14.69 -9.96 -44.26
CA TYR A 391 15.24 -9.52 -45.54
C TYR A 391 16.70 -9.96 -45.75
N SER A 392 17.52 -10.05 -44.70
CA SER A 392 18.90 -10.55 -44.83
C SER A 392 18.99 -12.02 -45.23
N GLN A 393 17.94 -12.80 -44.97
CA GLN A 393 17.83 -14.18 -45.44
C GLN A 393 17.28 -14.28 -46.87
N GLU A 394 16.74 -13.18 -47.42
CA GLU A 394 16.26 -13.08 -48.79
C GLU A 394 17.27 -12.30 -49.66
N THR A 395 18.02 -13.01 -50.49
CA THR A 395 19.26 -12.55 -51.15
C THR A 395 19.09 -11.30 -52.04
N PHE A 396 17.86 -10.92 -52.41
CA PHE A 396 17.56 -9.84 -53.37
C PHE A 396 17.12 -8.51 -52.73
N LEU A 397 17.15 -8.35 -51.40
CA LEU A 397 16.51 -7.23 -50.70
C LEU A 397 17.46 -6.27 -49.96
N SER A 398 18.71 -6.11 -50.42
CA SER A 398 19.75 -5.30 -49.73
C SER A 398 19.32 -3.90 -49.31
N GLY A 399 18.72 -3.11 -50.22
CA GLY A 399 18.25 -1.75 -49.88
C GLY A 399 17.12 -1.71 -48.85
N LYS A 400 16.33 -2.79 -48.71
CA LYS A 400 15.31 -2.89 -47.66
C LYS A 400 15.91 -3.22 -46.29
N ILE A 401 17.02 -3.97 -46.25
CA ILE A 401 17.73 -4.32 -45.01
C ILE A 401 18.20 -3.03 -44.33
N ASP A 402 18.97 -2.19 -45.03
CA ASP A 402 19.55 -0.98 -44.46
C ASP A 402 18.48 -0.02 -43.95
N ARG A 403 17.42 0.19 -44.75
CA ARG A 403 16.31 1.07 -44.37
C ARG A 403 15.58 0.58 -43.13
N THR A 404 15.29 -0.72 -43.04
CA THR A 404 14.57 -1.28 -41.88
C THR A 404 15.46 -1.34 -40.65
N PHE A 405 16.74 -1.69 -40.79
CA PHE A 405 17.70 -1.68 -39.69
C PHE A 405 17.92 -0.26 -39.13
N GLN A 406 18.09 0.74 -40.00
CA GLN A 406 18.21 2.14 -39.58
C GLN A 406 16.95 2.59 -38.83
N LYS A 407 15.75 2.24 -39.32
CA LYS A 407 14.50 2.55 -38.63
C LYS A 407 14.41 1.90 -37.26
N ALA A 408 14.84 0.65 -37.14
CA ALA A 408 14.90 -0.05 -35.87
C ALA A 408 15.78 0.69 -34.86
N ARG A 409 16.97 1.11 -35.29
CA ARG A 409 17.95 1.83 -34.47
C ARG A 409 17.49 3.24 -34.10
N GLU A 410 16.76 3.94 -34.97
CA GLU A 410 16.13 5.22 -34.65
C GLU A 410 15.10 5.10 -33.53
N LEU A 411 14.31 4.01 -33.52
CA LEU A 411 13.22 3.81 -32.56
C LEU A 411 13.72 3.31 -31.20
N ASP A 412 14.73 2.44 -31.17
CA ASP A 412 15.32 1.94 -29.92
C ASP A 412 16.83 1.67 -30.07
N PRO A 413 17.68 2.72 -29.99
CA PRO A 413 19.12 2.57 -30.18
C PRO A 413 19.74 1.57 -29.19
N ALA A 414 19.31 1.61 -27.92
CA ALA A 414 19.88 0.79 -26.87
C ALA A 414 19.58 -0.70 -27.06
N LEU A 415 18.34 -1.04 -27.44
CA LEU A 415 17.97 -2.42 -27.75
C LEU A 415 18.73 -2.94 -28.97
N ILE A 416 18.78 -2.15 -30.06
CA ILE A 416 19.40 -2.60 -31.32
C ILE A 416 20.92 -2.70 -31.18
N ASP A 417 21.57 -1.75 -30.50
CA ASP A 417 23.00 -1.80 -30.26
C ASP A 417 23.36 -3.03 -29.38
N PHE A 418 22.59 -3.32 -28.33
CA PHE A 418 22.77 -4.53 -27.52
C PHE A 418 22.60 -5.80 -28.35
N HIS A 419 21.51 -5.92 -29.12
CA HIS A 419 21.27 -7.10 -29.95
C HIS A 419 22.35 -7.28 -31.01
N SER A 420 22.79 -6.20 -31.67
CA SER A 420 23.84 -6.26 -32.69
C SER A 420 25.18 -6.79 -32.14
N MET A 421 25.47 -6.55 -30.85
CA MET A 421 26.67 -7.07 -30.19
C MET A 421 26.58 -8.56 -29.84
N VAL A 422 25.39 -9.10 -29.58
CA VAL A 422 25.21 -10.49 -29.07
C VAL A 422 24.83 -11.51 -30.14
N VAL A 423 24.66 -11.08 -31.40
CA VAL A 423 24.20 -11.88 -32.55
C VAL A 423 25.21 -12.93 -33.05
N ASP A 424 26.43 -12.98 -32.51
CA ASP A 424 27.50 -13.89 -32.93
C ASP A 424 27.27 -15.36 -32.52
N SER A 425 26.10 -15.90 -32.84
CA SER A 425 25.70 -17.28 -32.59
C SER A 425 24.61 -17.72 -33.57
N PRO A 426 24.62 -18.98 -34.04
CA PRO A 426 23.62 -19.51 -34.95
C PRO A 426 22.25 -19.72 -34.28
N HIS A 427 22.13 -19.49 -32.97
CA HIS A 427 20.89 -19.68 -32.24
C HIS A 427 19.83 -18.64 -32.61
N MET A 428 18.65 -19.11 -33.01
CA MET A 428 17.54 -18.26 -33.42
C MET A 428 17.12 -17.25 -32.34
N ASN A 429 17.25 -17.60 -31.05
CA ASN A 429 16.93 -16.69 -29.94
C ASN A 429 17.85 -15.46 -29.84
N ARG A 430 19.01 -15.47 -30.52
CA ARG A 430 19.88 -14.30 -30.66
C ARG A 430 19.71 -13.59 -32.00
N PHE A 431 19.33 -14.34 -33.02
CA PHE A 431 19.15 -13.84 -34.38
C PHE A 431 17.96 -12.88 -34.51
N VAL A 432 16.89 -13.10 -33.73
CA VAL A 432 15.69 -12.25 -33.66
C VAL A 432 15.47 -11.73 -32.24
N ILE A 433 14.67 -10.67 -32.13
CA ILE A 433 14.20 -10.11 -30.87
C ILE A 433 12.81 -10.69 -30.58
N ASP A 434 12.70 -11.45 -29.49
CA ASP A 434 11.40 -11.93 -29.00
C ASP A 434 10.71 -10.84 -28.16
N GLU A 435 9.47 -10.56 -28.52
CA GLU A 435 8.58 -9.76 -27.69
C GLU A 435 8.13 -10.55 -26.46
N SER A 436 7.95 -9.84 -25.36
CA SER A 436 7.37 -10.35 -24.12
C SER A 436 6.29 -9.38 -23.65
N LEU A 437 5.29 -9.88 -22.92
CA LEU A 437 4.34 -9.01 -22.24
C LEU A 437 5.09 -8.05 -21.33
N SER A 438 4.69 -6.78 -21.31
CA SER A 438 5.35 -5.80 -20.45
C SER A 438 4.80 -5.86 -19.02
N THR A 439 5.58 -5.44 -18.03
CA THR A 439 5.09 -5.26 -16.66
C THR A 439 3.82 -4.41 -16.63
N ARG A 440 3.75 -3.37 -17.48
CA ARG A 440 2.57 -2.51 -17.61
C ARG A 440 1.34 -3.29 -18.09
N THR A 441 1.48 -4.14 -19.10
CA THR A 441 0.38 -4.98 -19.61
C THR A 441 -0.13 -5.93 -18.53
N LEU A 442 0.78 -6.59 -17.80
CA LEU A 442 0.42 -7.46 -16.67
C LEU A 442 -0.32 -6.68 -15.56
N TRP A 443 0.07 -5.42 -15.32
CA TRP A 443 -0.62 -4.52 -14.41
C TRP A 443 -2.00 -4.09 -14.88
N GLU A 444 -2.13 -3.69 -16.15
CA GLU A 444 -3.42 -3.32 -16.75
C GLU A 444 -4.40 -4.50 -16.69
N ARG A 445 -3.93 -5.71 -17.02
CA ARG A 445 -4.69 -6.94 -16.84
C ARG A 445 -5.10 -7.19 -15.40
N CYS A 446 -4.15 -7.06 -14.46
CA CYS A 446 -4.45 -7.16 -13.04
C CYS A 446 -5.59 -6.20 -12.67
N LEU A 447 -5.48 -4.92 -12.99
CA LEU A 447 -6.50 -3.91 -12.68
C LEU A 447 -7.87 -4.23 -13.30
N HIS A 448 -7.91 -4.66 -14.57
CA HIS A 448 -9.17 -5.00 -15.26
C HIS A 448 -9.88 -6.21 -14.65
N GLN A 449 -9.15 -7.21 -14.15
CA GLN A 449 -9.75 -8.42 -13.58
C GLN A 449 -10.45 -8.18 -12.22
N PHE A 450 -10.13 -7.08 -11.52
CA PHE A 450 -10.52 -6.85 -10.13
C PHE A 450 -11.46 -5.66 -9.88
N MET A 451 -11.73 -4.82 -10.88
CA MET A 451 -12.75 -3.77 -10.75
C MET A 451 -14.15 -4.40 -10.59
N GLY A 452 -14.61 -4.55 -9.34
CA GLY A 452 -16.01 -4.88 -9.01
C GLY A 452 -16.28 -6.18 -8.23
N LYS A 453 -15.28 -7.02 -7.93
CA LYS A 453 -15.48 -8.28 -7.19
C LYS A 453 -15.41 -8.08 -5.66
N GLU A 454 -15.99 -9.00 -4.89
CA GLU A 454 -16.04 -8.95 -3.42
C GLU A 454 -14.93 -9.80 -2.81
N GLY A 455 -14.06 -9.21 -1.99
CA GLY A 455 -13.00 -9.93 -1.25
C GLY A 455 -13.28 -10.07 0.26
N PHE A 456 -12.36 -10.68 1.00
CA PHE A 456 -12.52 -11.06 2.41
C PHE A 456 -12.52 -9.85 3.33
N LEU A 457 -11.64 -8.87 3.10
CA LEU A 457 -11.70 -7.62 3.87
C LEU A 457 -13.02 -6.88 3.63
N TYR A 458 -13.63 -7.04 2.45
CA TYR A 458 -14.98 -6.56 2.22
C TYR A 458 -16.01 -7.43 2.92
N LEU A 459 -15.84 -8.75 3.04
CA LEU A 459 -16.71 -9.61 3.87
C LEU A 459 -16.64 -9.24 5.36
N LEU A 460 -15.44 -9.01 5.91
CA LEU A 460 -15.24 -8.52 7.27
C LEU A 460 -15.91 -7.15 7.44
N PHE A 461 -15.70 -6.23 6.50
CA PHE A 461 -16.39 -4.94 6.55
C PHE A 461 -17.92 -5.11 6.40
N LYS A 462 -18.37 -5.96 5.49
CA LYS A 462 -19.79 -6.28 5.27
C LYS A 462 -20.40 -6.79 6.57
N ALA A 463 -19.73 -7.64 7.36
CA ALA A 463 -20.23 -8.07 8.67
C ALA A 463 -20.51 -6.90 9.66
N TRP A 464 -19.75 -5.80 9.57
CA TRP A 464 -19.99 -4.60 10.39
C TRP A 464 -21.03 -3.64 9.77
N PHE A 465 -21.34 -3.79 8.48
CA PHE A 465 -22.15 -2.85 7.67
C PHE A 465 -23.22 -3.57 6.80
N GLU A 466 -23.67 -4.76 7.20
CA GLU A 466 -24.26 -5.79 6.31
C GLU A 466 -25.63 -5.43 5.72
N LYS A 467 -26.30 -4.43 6.30
CA LYS A 467 -27.69 -4.10 5.99
C LYS A 467 -27.85 -2.80 5.20
N VAL A 468 -26.92 -2.51 4.29
CA VAL A 468 -27.04 -1.35 3.39
C VAL A 468 -27.65 -1.82 2.05
N PRO A 469 -28.93 -1.52 1.73
CA PRO A 469 -29.51 -1.83 0.43
C PRO A 469 -28.80 -1.02 -0.65
N SER A 470 -28.40 -1.65 -1.76
CA SER A 470 -27.52 -1.12 -2.80
C SER A 470 -28.08 0.08 -3.60
N VAL A 471 -29.37 0.38 -3.49
CA VAL A 471 -30.03 1.46 -4.25
C VAL A 471 -30.27 2.73 -3.40
N ILE A 472 -30.17 2.63 -2.07
CA ILE A 472 -30.31 3.76 -1.12
C ILE A 472 -28.97 4.40 -0.64
N PRO A 473 -27.74 3.89 -0.92
CA PRO A 473 -26.53 4.27 -0.18
C PRO A 473 -25.90 5.60 -0.62
N PHE A 474 -26.26 6.15 -1.78
CA PHE A 474 -25.72 7.44 -2.21
C PHE A 474 -26.69 8.58 -1.86
N LEU A 475 -27.97 8.41 -2.15
CA LEU A 475 -28.95 9.46 -1.96
C LEU A 475 -29.22 9.74 -0.48
N ALA A 476 -29.35 8.71 0.36
CA ALA A 476 -29.67 8.91 1.77
C ALA A 476 -28.54 9.61 2.57
N PRO A 477 -27.25 9.24 2.43
CA PRO A 477 -26.16 10.00 3.03
C PRO A 477 -26.05 11.41 2.46
N ILE A 478 -26.27 11.62 1.16
CA ILE A 478 -26.27 12.98 0.57
C ILE A 478 -27.40 13.81 1.17
N LEU A 479 -28.63 13.30 1.19
CA LEU A 479 -29.78 13.97 1.81
C LEU A 479 -29.52 14.24 3.29
N PHE A 480 -28.97 13.28 4.03
CA PHE A 480 -28.62 13.45 5.44
C PHE A 480 -27.51 14.49 5.67
N LEU A 481 -26.48 14.53 4.81
CA LEU A 481 -25.44 15.55 4.86
C LEU A 481 -26.03 16.93 4.55
N THR A 482 -26.93 17.05 3.56
CA THR A 482 -27.65 18.31 3.30
C THR A 482 -28.52 18.72 4.48
N PHE A 483 -29.17 17.76 5.15
CA PHE A 483 -29.91 17.98 6.39
C PHE A 483 -28.99 18.48 7.51
N LEU A 484 -27.83 17.86 7.75
CA LEU A 484 -26.88 18.33 8.78
C LEU A 484 -26.35 19.74 8.47
N ILE A 485 -26.10 20.04 7.20
CA ILE A 485 -25.70 21.39 6.76
C ILE A 485 -26.83 22.40 7.02
N GLY A 486 -28.08 22.06 6.69
CA GLY A 486 -29.26 22.87 7.00
C GLY A 486 -29.49 23.04 8.51
N PHE A 487 -29.38 21.95 9.27
CA PHE A 487 -29.48 21.93 10.73
C PHE A 487 -28.35 22.73 11.39
N SER A 488 -27.20 22.90 10.73
CA SER A 488 -26.14 23.80 11.20
C SER A 488 -26.58 25.27 11.21
N ARG A 489 -27.43 25.68 10.26
CA ARG A 489 -28.04 27.03 10.25
C ARG A 489 -29.05 27.18 11.38
N TYR A 490 -29.95 26.20 11.55
CA TYR A 490 -30.91 26.16 12.65
C TYR A 490 -30.22 26.14 14.03
N ALA A 491 -29.19 25.31 14.20
CA ALA A 491 -28.43 25.21 15.43
C ALA A 491 -27.58 26.44 15.75
N ARG A 492 -27.36 27.34 14.78
CA ARG A 492 -26.75 28.66 15.02
C ARG A 492 -27.76 29.62 15.66
N ALA A 493 -29.03 29.52 15.30
CA ALA A 493 -30.11 30.31 15.90
C ALA A 493 -30.43 29.89 17.34
N ARG A 494 -30.25 28.60 17.68
CA ARG A 494 -30.42 28.06 19.05
C ARG A 494 -29.13 28.20 19.88
N ARG A 495 -29.26 28.64 21.13
CA ARG A 495 -28.12 28.80 22.08
C ARG A 495 -27.72 27.47 22.75
N PHE A 496 -27.05 26.58 22.03
CA PHE A 496 -26.49 25.35 22.61
C PHE A 496 -25.39 25.62 23.65
N LEU A 497 -25.26 24.70 24.61
CA LEU A 497 -24.22 24.74 25.65
C LEU A 497 -22.84 24.37 25.09
N THR A 498 -21.81 25.02 25.61
CA THR A 498 -20.38 24.71 25.41
C THR A 498 -19.67 24.68 26.77
N ARG A 499 -18.45 24.14 26.84
CA ARG A 499 -17.62 24.29 28.04
C ARG A 499 -16.86 25.61 27.99
N CYS A 500 -16.83 26.32 29.11
CA CYS A 500 -15.93 27.45 29.29
C CYS A 500 -14.47 26.95 29.23
N PRO A 501 -13.61 27.50 28.36
CA PRO A 501 -12.21 27.08 28.25
C PRO A 501 -11.36 27.48 29.47
N MET A 502 -11.85 28.37 30.33
CA MET A 502 -11.14 28.76 31.56
C MET A 502 -11.47 27.89 32.77
N CYS A 503 -12.76 27.63 33.02
CA CYS A 503 -13.22 26.99 34.25
C CYS A 503 -14.06 25.73 34.03
N GLY A 504 -14.22 25.29 32.78
CA GLY A 504 -14.94 24.06 32.42
C GLY A 504 -16.46 24.12 32.57
N SER A 505 -17.02 25.20 33.13
CA SER A 505 -18.46 25.29 33.40
C SER A 505 -19.28 25.28 32.11
N PRO A 506 -20.39 24.53 32.04
CA PRO A 506 -21.33 24.63 30.93
C PRO A 506 -21.85 26.06 30.80
N THR A 507 -21.73 26.65 29.62
CA THR A 507 -22.15 28.01 29.34
C THR A 507 -22.77 28.11 27.95
N HIS A 508 -23.67 29.07 27.75
CA HIS A 508 -24.22 29.33 26.42
C HIS A 508 -23.20 30.12 25.59
N ARG A 509 -23.23 29.93 24.27
CA ARG A 509 -22.41 30.71 23.35
C ARG A 509 -22.75 32.20 23.45
N PHE A 510 -21.85 32.98 24.05
CA PHE A 510 -21.86 34.43 24.00
C PHE A 510 -21.06 34.87 22.76
N TYR A 511 -21.64 35.74 21.92
CA TYR A 511 -20.93 36.35 20.80
C TYR A 511 -20.32 37.66 21.31
N LEU A 512 -18.99 37.74 21.32
CA LEU A 512 -18.29 39.02 21.47
C LEU A 512 -18.17 39.58 20.04
N GLU A 513 -18.76 40.75 19.80
CA GLU A 513 -18.83 41.37 18.46
C GLU A 513 -17.46 41.78 17.90
N THR A 514 -16.43 41.85 18.73
CA THR A 514 -15.09 42.27 18.31
C THR A 514 -14.03 41.22 18.66
N GLN A 515 -13.45 40.66 17.59
CA GLN A 515 -12.34 39.69 17.53
C GLN A 515 -12.66 38.19 17.69
N LYS A 516 -11.92 37.41 16.88
CA LYS A 516 -12.02 35.96 16.73
C LYS A 516 -11.65 35.24 18.05
N GLN A 517 -12.62 34.48 18.59
CA GLN A 517 -12.48 33.36 19.58
C GLN A 517 -12.30 33.81 21.04
N GLU A 518 -12.86 33.23 22.12
CA GLU A 518 -13.48 31.93 22.44
C GLU A 518 -14.67 32.09 23.41
N PHE A 519 -15.50 31.05 23.57
CA PHE A 519 -16.71 31.05 24.42
C PHE A 519 -16.39 31.01 25.92
N VAL A 520 -16.06 32.15 26.51
CA VAL A 520 -15.83 32.28 27.96
C VAL A 520 -17.16 32.45 28.69
N CYS A 521 -17.33 31.80 29.86
CA CYS A 521 -18.55 32.02 30.65
C CYS A 521 -18.56 33.44 31.23
N PHE A 522 -19.75 34.01 31.42
CA PHE A 522 -19.96 35.39 31.89
C PHE A 522 -19.09 35.76 33.11
N ASN A 523 -19.01 34.87 34.10
CA ASN A 523 -18.20 35.10 35.31
C ASN A 523 -16.69 35.15 35.02
N CYS A 524 -16.18 34.25 34.16
CA CYS A 524 -14.76 34.26 33.79
C CYS A 524 -14.43 35.46 32.89
N TYR A 525 -15.37 35.90 32.05
CA TYR A 525 -15.18 37.08 31.21
C TYR A 525 -15.04 38.35 32.05
N ARG A 526 -15.94 38.58 33.00
CA ARG A 526 -15.87 39.74 33.91
C ARG A 526 -14.59 39.76 34.74
N ILE A 527 -14.23 38.62 35.32
CA ILE A 527 -13.09 38.52 36.25
C ILE A 527 -11.75 38.59 35.50
N PHE A 528 -11.57 37.80 34.43
CA PHE A 528 -10.25 37.61 33.81
C PHE A 528 -10.05 38.41 32.53
N VAL A 529 -11.12 38.79 31.82
CA VAL A 529 -11.01 39.53 30.55
C VAL A 529 -11.29 41.02 30.76
N GLN A 530 -12.39 41.36 31.43
CA GLN A 530 -12.72 42.77 31.74
C GLN A 530 -12.01 43.31 32.99
N LYS A 531 -11.38 42.42 33.79
CA LYS A 531 -10.70 42.75 35.06
C LYS A 531 -11.59 43.58 35.99
N GLU A 532 -12.87 43.25 36.06
CA GLU A 532 -13.84 43.96 36.91
C GLU A 532 -13.58 43.70 38.39
N LYS A 533 -13.58 44.75 39.21
CA LYS A 533 -13.36 44.66 40.66
C LYS A 533 -14.61 44.10 41.35
N LEU A 534 -14.59 42.79 41.61
CA LEU A 534 -15.63 42.06 42.34
C LEU A 534 -15.19 41.77 43.78
N HIS A 535 -16.12 41.34 44.63
CA HIS A 535 -15.81 40.99 46.01
C HIS A 535 -14.69 39.91 46.07
N PRO A 536 -13.63 40.09 46.90
CA PRO A 536 -12.44 39.22 46.92
C PRO A 536 -12.74 37.72 47.00
N LYS A 537 -13.66 37.31 47.90
CA LYS A 537 -14.10 35.90 48.04
C LYS A 537 -14.66 35.27 46.75
N ILE A 538 -15.33 36.05 45.91
CA ILE A 538 -15.91 35.55 44.65
C ILE A 538 -14.79 35.35 43.61
N MET A 539 -13.86 36.30 43.54
CA MET A 539 -12.70 36.22 42.66
C MET A 539 -11.81 35.03 43.04
N GLU A 540 -11.53 34.85 44.33
CA GLU A 540 -10.73 33.74 44.86
C GLU A 540 -11.37 32.38 44.54
N LYS A 541 -12.66 32.20 44.84
CA LYS A 541 -13.37 30.95 44.54
C LYS A 541 -13.35 30.63 43.04
N LYS A 542 -13.48 31.64 42.17
CA LYS A 542 -13.46 31.47 40.72
C LYS A 542 -12.06 31.22 40.17
N SER A 543 -11.04 31.87 40.70
CA SER A 543 -9.64 31.62 40.33
C SER A 543 -9.21 30.22 40.74
N LEU A 544 -9.56 29.76 41.95
CA LEU A 544 -9.32 28.38 42.38
C LEU A 544 -10.02 27.36 41.46
N GLN A 545 -11.28 27.60 41.10
CA GLN A 545 -12.00 26.75 40.16
C GLN A 545 -11.31 26.69 38.78
N ALA A 546 -10.86 27.84 38.26
CA ALA A 546 -10.15 27.91 36.99
C ALA A 546 -8.79 27.20 37.07
N LYS A 547 -7.98 27.43 38.11
CA LYS A 547 -6.69 26.72 38.33
C LYS A 547 -6.90 25.21 38.39
N ALA A 548 -7.90 24.74 39.14
CA ALA A 548 -8.19 23.32 39.28
C ALA A 548 -8.58 22.68 37.95
N PHE A 549 -9.47 23.34 37.19
CA PHE A 549 -9.87 22.88 35.87
C PHE A 549 -8.71 22.85 34.87
N GLN A 550 -7.91 23.91 34.78
CA GLN A 550 -6.75 23.97 33.88
C GLN A 550 -5.73 22.87 34.22
N LYS A 551 -5.49 22.60 35.51
CA LYS A 551 -4.63 21.51 35.96
C LYS A 551 -5.19 20.14 35.56
N GLU A 552 -6.47 19.89 35.79
CA GLU A 552 -7.14 18.64 35.39
C GLU A 552 -7.11 18.46 33.86
N GLU A 553 -7.35 19.52 33.10
CA GLU A 553 -7.31 19.51 31.64
C GLU A 553 -5.89 19.24 31.13
N GLN A 554 -4.86 19.84 31.73
CA GLN A 554 -3.46 19.59 31.37
C GLN A 554 -3.07 18.13 31.65
N VAL A 555 -3.45 17.59 32.80
CA VAL A 555 -3.22 16.17 33.15
C VAL A 555 -3.94 15.26 32.17
N THR A 556 -5.22 15.52 31.90
CA THR A 556 -6.04 14.73 30.96
C THR A 556 -5.45 14.75 29.56
N ARG A 557 -5.08 15.93 29.05
CA ARG A 557 -4.44 16.10 27.74
C ARG A 557 -3.14 15.32 27.65
N THR A 558 -2.30 15.42 28.68
CA THR A 558 -1.01 14.74 28.72
C THR A 558 -1.20 13.22 28.74
N PHE A 559 -2.10 12.72 29.60
CA PHE A 559 -2.45 11.31 29.68
C PHE A 559 -2.99 10.76 28.35
N LEU A 560 -3.96 11.45 27.74
CA LEU A 560 -4.53 11.07 26.46
C LEU A 560 -3.47 10.98 25.36
N SER A 561 -2.47 11.86 25.40
CA SER A 561 -1.37 11.88 24.43
C SER A 561 -0.38 10.72 24.60
N TYR A 562 -0.30 10.13 25.79
CA TYR A 562 0.45 8.89 26.00
C TYR A 562 -0.27 7.67 25.48
N LEU A 563 -1.61 7.68 25.49
CA LEU A 563 -2.39 6.56 25.01
C LEU A 563 -2.32 6.46 23.47
N PHE A 564 -2.62 7.57 22.78
CA PHE A 564 -2.54 7.66 21.33
C PHE A 564 -1.99 9.02 20.91
N THR A 565 -0.97 9.03 20.06
CA THR A 565 -0.46 10.28 19.48
C THR A 565 -1.59 10.96 18.70
N GLY A 566 -1.90 12.21 19.04
CA GLY A 566 -3.00 12.97 18.44
C GLY A 566 -4.19 13.22 19.38
N PHE A 567 -4.44 12.36 20.38
CA PHE A 567 -5.61 12.52 21.27
C PHE A 567 -5.58 13.82 22.09
N GLY A 568 -4.41 14.25 22.58
CA GLY A 568 -4.29 15.54 23.27
C GLY A 568 -4.70 16.73 22.41
N TYR A 569 -4.40 16.69 21.10
CA TYR A 569 -4.80 17.72 20.14
C TYR A 569 -6.30 17.66 19.84
N LEU A 570 -6.88 16.46 19.70
CA LEU A 570 -8.33 16.27 19.57
C LEU A 570 -9.07 16.83 20.79
N TRP A 571 -8.56 16.57 21.98
CA TRP A 571 -9.12 17.06 23.24
C TRP A 571 -9.16 18.60 23.27
N ARG A 572 -8.03 19.24 22.92
CA ARG A 572 -7.89 20.71 22.86
C ARG A 572 -8.74 21.36 21.75
N GLY A 573 -9.29 20.59 20.81
CA GLY A 573 -10.04 21.10 19.66
C GLY A 573 -9.18 21.48 18.46
N GLN A 574 -7.91 21.08 18.43
CA GLN A 574 -7.05 21.10 17.24
C GLN A 574 -7.30 19.84 16.40
N SER A 575 -8.56 19.61 16.02
CA SER A 575 -9.01 18.29 15.60
C SER A 575 -8.39 17.78 14.29
N PHE A 576 -8.05 18.67 13.36
CA PHE A 576 -7.35 18.28 12.13
C PHE A 576 -5.92 17.78 12.41
N LYS A 577 -5.14 18.55 13.20
CA LYS A 577 -3.79 18.15 13.63
C LYS A 577 -3.84 16.84 14.41
N GLY A 578 -4.81 16.70 15.32
CA GLY A 578 -5.00 15.47 16.08
C GLY A 578 -5.32 14.25 15.22
N LEU A 579 -6.21 14.40 14.23
CA LEU A 579 -6.57 13.31 13.31
C LEU A 579 -5.39 12.90 12.42
N LEU A 580 -4.63 13.86 11.89
CA LEU A 580 -3.44 13.58 11.08
C LEU A 580 -2.37 12.84 11.89
N LEU A 581 -2.10 13.26 13.12
CA LEU A 581 -1.13 12.61 13.99
C LEU A 581 -1.57 11.19 14.38
N LEU A 582 -2.86 10.99 14.60
CA LEU A 582 -3.44 9.68 14.88
C LEU A 582 -3.30 8.73 13.67
N PHE A 583 -3.51 9.26 12.46
CA PHE A 583 -3.30 8.53 11.22
C PHE A 583 -1.84 8.10 11.03
N LEU A 584 -0.90 9.03 11.22
CA LEU A 584 0.53 8.71 11.18
C LEU A 584 0.93 7.69 12.24
N PHE A 585 0.39 7.81 13.46
CA PHE A 585 0.61 6.85 14.54
C PHE A 585 0.20 5.42 14.14
N PHE A 586 -0.97 5.25 13.53
CA PHE A 586 -1.39 3.93 13.05
C PHE A 586 -0.56 3.42 11.87
N ILE A 587 -0.08 4.29 10.97
CA ILE A 587 0.88 3.89 9.94
C ILE A 587 2.13 3.27 10.59
N PHE A 588 2.70 3.90 11.62
CA PHE A 588 3.87 3.34 12.31
C PHE A 588 3.56 2.01 12.99
N ILE A 589 2.46 1.93 13.75
CA ILE A 589 2.08 0.71 14.47
C ILE A 589 1.83 -0.43 13.51
N LEU A 590 1.01 -0.22 12.48
CA LEU A 590 0.68 -1.27 11.52
C LEU A 590 1.92 -1.69 10.73
N ARG A 591 2.80 -0.75 10.35
CA ARG A 591 4.07 -1.09 9.69
C ARG A 591 4.99 -1.93 10.58
N PHE A 592 4.97 -1.70 11.90
CA PHE A 592 5.73 -2.47 12.89
C PHE A 592 5.11 -3.85 13.13
N LEU A 593 3.80 -3.94 13.32
CA LEU A 593 3.09 -5.21 13.51
C LEU A 593 3.23 -6.14 12.31
N PHE A 594 3.16 -5.58 11.09
CA PHE A 594 3.33 -6.30 9.84
C PHE A 594 4.72 -6.07 9.24
N TRP A 595 5.76 -6.09 10.10
CA TRP A 595 7.14 -5.81 9.68
C TRP A 595 7.62 -6.71 8.54
N SER A 596 7.28 -8.01 8.63
CA SER A 596 7.59 -9.05 7.66
C SER A 596 6.83 -8.93 6.33
N GLY A 597 5.90 -7.98 6.24
CA GLY A 597 4.90 -7.96 5.18
C GLY A 597 3.81 -9.02 5.41
N LEU A 598 2.66 -8.77 4.80
CA LEU A 598 1.50 -9.66 4.78
C LEU A 598 1.61 -10.81 3.76
N ILE A 599 2.48 -10.66 2.75
CA ILE A 599 2.75 -11.67 1.73
C ILE A 599 4.23 -12.04 1.88
N PRO A 600 4.55 -13.31 2.16
CA PRO A 600 5.93 -13.76 2.22
C PRO A 600 6.62 -13.60 0.86
N ASP A 601 7.90 -13.21 0.86
CA ASP A 601 8.67 -13.15 -0.37
C ASP A 601 8.98 -14.57 -0.85
N THR A 602 8.38 -14.99 -1.97
CA THR A 602 8.69 -16.28 -2.60
C THR A 602 10.08 -16.30 -3.23
N ARG A 603 10.67 -15.13 -3.51
CA ARG A 603 12.05 -15.01 -3.99
C ARG A 603 12.93 -14.74 -2.79
N LEU A 604 13.82 -15.68 -2.47
CA LEU A 604 14.88 -15.62 -1.44
C LEU A 604 15.44 -14.19 -1.27
N GLN A 605 14.80 -13.38 -0.44
CA GLN A 605 15.34 -12.09 -0.05
C GLN A 605 16.31 -12.33 1.11
N PRO A 606 17.48 -11.68 1.12
CA PRO A 606 18.14 -11.46 2.39
C PRO A 606 17.16 -10.67 3.26
N GLN A 607 16.86 -11.21 4.46
CA GLN A 607 16.04 -10.58 5.49
C GLN A 607 16.21 -9.06 5.46
N SER A 608 15.10 -8.32 5.53
CA SER A 608 15.10 -6.86 5.69
C SER A 608 16.21 -6.48 6.65
N SER A 609 17.16 -5.65 6.21
CA SER A 609 18.31 -5.33 7.04
C SER A 609 17.80 -4.82 8.40
N PRO A 610 18.32 -5.33 9.54
CA PRO A 610 17.91 -4.84 10.85
C PRO A 610 18.06 -3.32 10.98
N LEU A 611 18.96 -2.72 10.19
CA LEU A 611 19.10 -1.27 10.00
C LEU A 611 17.82 -0.54 9.56
N LEU A 612 17.03 -1.10 8.64
CA LEU A 612 15.77 -0.46 8.24
C LEU A 612 14.74 -0.52 9.38
N ALA A 613 14.73 -1.61 10.16
CA ALA A 613 13.87 -1.75 11.33
C ALA A 613 14.23 -0.75 12.43
N THR A 614 15.52 -0.59 12.71
CA THR A 614 16.01 0.37 13.70
C THR A 614 15.77 1.81 13.26
N LEU A 615 15.91 2.13 11.97
CA LEU A 615 15.58 3.45 11.44
C LEU A 615 14.08 3.77 11.56
N TRP A 616 13.20 2.84 11.19
CA TRP A 616 11.75 3.03 11.34
C TRP A 616 11.32 3.14 12.80
N GLY A 617 11.87 2.30 13.69
CA GLY A 617 11.62 2.36 15.13
C GLY A 617 12.14 3.66 15.75
N GLY A 618 13.33 4.11 15.36
CA GLY A 618 13.90 5.39 15.79
C GLY A 618 13.05 6.58 15.32
N LEU A 619 12.57 6.55 14.07
CA LEU A 619 11.71 7.60 13.53
C LEU A 619 10.36 7.64 14.24
N PHE A 620 9.78 6.49 14.58
CA PHE A 620 8.58 6.42 15.41
C PHE A 620 8.81 6.98 16.83
N LEU A 621 9.94 6.64 17.46
CA LEU A 621 10.28 7.14 18.79
C LEU A 621 10.43 8.67 18.79
N VAL A 622 11.17 9.21 17.82
CA VAL A 622 11.33 10.66 17.64
C VAL A 622 9.98 11.32 17.40
N PHE A 623 9.16 10.77 16.49
CA PHE A 623 7.81 11.25 16.24
C PHE A 623 6.96 11.27 17.52
N TYR A 624 6.95 10.18 18.29
CA TYR A 624 6.19 10.07 19.53
C TYR A 624 6.66 11.08 20.59
N LEU A 625 7.97 11.15 20.85
CA LEU A 625 8.56 12.03 21.85
C LEU A 625 8.37 13.52 21.52
N LEU A 626 8.54 13.91 20.26
CA LEU A 626 8.32 15.29 19.82
C LEU A 626 6.87 15.74 20.05
N ASN A 627 5.90 14.87 19.77
CA ASN A 627 4.49 15.17 19.98
C ASN A 627 4.13 15.30 21.48
N VAL A 628 4.63 14.38 22.32
CA VAL A 628 4.48 14.48 23.78
C VAL A 628 5.11 15.77 24.31
N TRP A 629 6.28 16.14 23.80
CA TRP A 629 7.01 17.34 24.21
C TRP A 629 6.31 18.63 23.81
N ASP A 630 5.82 18.75 22.56
CA ASP A 630 5.03 19.91 22.09
C ASP A 630 3.81 20.13 23.00
N LEU A 631 3.08 19.05 23.31
CA LEU A 631 1.89 19.12 24.17
C LEU A 631 2.20 19.48 25.63
N ARG A 632 3.38 19.15 26.15
CA ARG A 632 3.82 19.57 27.49
C ARG A 632 4.17 21.06 27.52
N ARG A 633 4.76 21.60 26.46
CA ARG A 633 5.15 23.03 26.36
C ARG A 633 3.99 23.97 26.06
N GLN A 634 2.90 23.45 25.53
CA GLN A 634 1.72 24.24 25.23
C GLN A 634 1.05 24.78 26.50
N LYS A 635 1.13 26.10 26.65
CA LYS A 635 0.45 26.85 27.71
C LYS A 635 -1.08 26.69 27.64
N PRO A 636 -1.78 26.82 28.79
CA PRO A 636 -3.25 26.88 28.81
C PRO A 636 -3.75 28.00 27.88
N SER A 637 -4.96 27.84 27.33
CA SER A 637 -5.52 28.83 26.38
C SER A 637 -5.73 30.22 27.01
N PHE A 638 -5.78 30.30 28.34
CA PHE A 638 -5.85 31.54 29.10
C PHE A 638 -4.77 31.52 30.18
N GLU A 639 -3.79 32.42 30.07
CA GLU A 639 -2.89 32.73 31.16
C GLU A 639 -3.67 33.56 32.18
N MET A 640 -3.80 33.03 33.40
CA MET A 640 -4.18 33.88 34.51
C MET A 640 -2.90 34.57 34.93
N GLU A 641 -2.83 35.90 34.76
CA GLU A 641 -1.81 36.71 35.42
C GLU A 641 -1.87 36.35 36.91
N THR A 642 -0.94 35.53 37.36
CA THR A 642 -0.60 35.49 38.77
C THR A 642 0.03 36.82 39.04
N GLU A 643 -0.57 37.63 39.92
CA GLU A 643 0.12 38.73 40.59
C GLU A 643 1.48 38.20 41.05
N LYS A 644 2.50 38.46 40.24
CA LYS A 644 3.81 38.84 40.71
C LYS A 644 3.76 40.36 40.63
N ASP A 645 3.36 40.95 41.73
CA ASP A 645 4.00 42.13 42.33
C ASP A 645 3.64 42.14 43.82
#